data_AF-A0A2E7EJ85-F1
#
_entry.id   AF-A0A2E7EJ85-F1
#
_cell.length_a   1.000
_cell.length_b   1.000
_cell.length_c   1.000
_cell.angle_alpha   90.00
_cell.angle_beta   90.00
_cell.angle_gamma   90.00
#
_symmetry.space_group_name_H-M   'P 1'
#
loop_
_entity.id
_entity.type
_entity.pdbx_description
1 polymer ?
#
loop_
_entity_poly.entity_id
_entity_poly.type
_entity_poly.pdbx_seq_one_letter_code
_entity_poly.pdbx_strand_id
1 'polypeptide(L)'
;MVSILALILASSLAAQEAEPPSGGQPTIGEEVPPRNPFRHQIPIPDFPANLTWMNCEGPLTLADLKGKFVLLDFWTYCCINCLHVLPELKKLEHEFAKELVVIGVHSAKFEKEREDDNIKEAILRHEIEHPVVNDRDMVVWRMFGANSWPTILLIDPNGKAVYMRSGEFKFEEIKAVLDAALPYYRHRGVVDESPVRFDLLANKSQAQPLRFPGKVLADEGSNRLFIADSNHNRIVVTDLQGKNPLTIGSGQQGREDGDFQQATFHHPQGMAIVGDLLYVADTENHLIRKIDLQKQQVKTIAGTGVQGRNAWPGWNGDPNERPVNGRWEGVARTTPLNSPWALWPNGEHLYIAMAGPHQIWRMNLKTSLIGPYAGNGREDIVDGARLPATPYGLNSASFAQPSGLSSDGKYLFVADCEGSSIRRVPMNPTDRVTTIVGTAELPANRLFEFGDEDGSFEQAKLQHALGVTYHESKLYIADTYNDKIKTIDLENQSVTTIAGGQGAFNEPAGLSYAAGKLYVADTNNHQIRWIDLNNNNAVTDLSIEVEPPAQMVAPAIPFNGPRFAFGERDIRAGKVMLRLDLPLAENERLHHQLTPQITITPRPGTIQLEPAGPVVVRGNSLELPLTVTGPNSSPIVVKAIYFYCRHANGKNGGLCKIGQVIWEGKLISTASGASQTLEFEATAPAAGNP
;
A
#
# COMPACT_ATOMS: atom_id res chain seq x y z
N MET A 1 10.74 3.67 34.65
CA MET A 1 10.91 2.27 35.07
C MET A 1 10.84 1.37 33.84
N VAL A 2 11.87 1.42 32.99
CA VAL A 2 12.12 0.49 31.88
C VAL A 2 13.61 0.59 31.63
N SER A 3 14.35 -0.48 31.91
CA SER A 3 15.65 -0.81 31.30
C SER A 3 16.12 -2.13 31.90
N ILE A 4 16.83 -2.92 31.11
CA ILE A 4 17.37 -4.27 31.37
C ILE A 4 16.45 -5.38 30.83
N LEU A 5 16.62 -5.72 29.56
CA LEU A 5 17.02 -7.07 29.16
C LEU A 5 17.47 -7.06 27.69
N ALA A 6 18.75 -6.78 27.48
CA ALA A 6 19.48 -7.14 26.27
C ALA A 6 20.90 -7.44 26.71
N LEU A 7 21.18 -8.71 27.03
CA LEU A 7 22.49 -9.37 26.96
C LEU A 7 22.32 -10.81 27.48
N ILE A 8 23.11 -11.72 26.91
CA ILE A 8 23.46 -13.10 27.33
C ILE A 8 23.05 -14.16 26.28
N LEU A 9 23.98 -14.44 25.35
CA LEU A 9 24.69 -15.74 25.28
C LEU A 9 25.70 -15.74 24.13
N ALA A 10 26.93 -15.32 24.45
CA ALA A 10 28.15 -15.76 23.78
C ALA A 10 29.14 -16.15 24.89
N SER A 11 29.82 -17.29 24.70
CA SER A 11 30.73 -18.01 25.63
C SER A 11 30.04 -18.81 26.74
N SER A 12 30.42 -20.04 27.10
CA SER A 12 31.54 -20.93 26.76
C SER A 12 31.17 -22.35 27.23
N LEU A 13 31.84 -23.40 26.71
CA LEU A 13 32.64 -24.35 27.50
C LEU A 13 33.08 -25.53 26.62
N ALA A 14 34.38 -25.79 26.67
CA ALA A 14 35.00 -27.01 26.18
C ALA A 14 34.41 -28.22 26.91
N ALA A 15 33.89 -29.18 26.15
CA ALA A 15 33.59 -30.51 26.65
C ALA A 15 34.82 -31.40 26.44
N GLN A 16 35.24 -32.07 27.51
CA GLN A 16 36.25 -33.12 27.52
C GLN A 16 35.94 -34.20 26.49
N GLU A 17 36.98 -34.61 25.75
CA GLU A 17 36.98 -35.81 24.91
C GLU A 17 36.70 -37.05 25.76
N ALA A 18 35.64 -37.77 25.41
CA ALA A 18 35.49 -39.18 25.71
C ALA A 18 35.64 -39.94 24.37
N GLU A 19 36.53 -40.94 24.33
CA GLU A 19 36.74 -41.79 23.16
C GLU A 19 35.43 -42.46 22.69
N PRO A 20 35.23 -42.67 21.38
CA PRO A 20 34.03 -43.31 20.86
C PRO A 20 34.10 -44.83 21.05
N PRO A 21 32.98 -45.53 21.31
CA PRO A 21 32.94 -46.97 21.09
C PRO A 21 33.08 -47.24 19.60
N SER A 22 33.98 -48.15 19.26
CA SER A 22 34.20 -48.66 17.91
C SER A 22 32.95 -49.42 17.41
N GLY A 23 32.38 -48.97 16.29
CA GLY A 23 31.33 -49.75 15.63
C GLY A 23 30.55 -48.99 14.56
N GLY A 24 30.94 -49.21 13.30
CA GLY A 24 30.12 -48.92 12.12
C GLY A 24 30.56 -47.68 11.32
N GLN A 25 31.17 -47.89 10.16
CA GLN A 25 31.25 -46.85 9.13
C GLN A 25 29.82 -46.44 8.71
N PRO A 26 29.49 -45.14 8.66
CA PRO A 26 28.24 -44.70 8.07
C PRO A 26 28.31 -44.96 6.56
N THR A 27 27.30 -45.66 6.06
CA THR A 27 27.04 -45.80 4.63
C THR A 27 26.88 -44.42 4.01
N ILE A 28 27.69 -44.14 2.99
CA ILE A 28 27.57 -42.94 2.15
C ILE A 28 26.21 -43.03 1.44
N GLY A 29 25.25 -42.18 1.81
CA GLY A 29 24.00 -42.03 1.06
C GLY A 29 22.73 -41.65 1.83
N GLU A 30 22.72 -41.53 3.16
CA GLU A 30 21.51 -41.06 3.87
C GLU A 30 21.50 -39.53 3.99
N GLU A 31 20.60 -38.87 3.24
CA GLU A 31 20.28 -37.46 3.45
C GLU A 31 19.80 -37.27 4.90
N VAL A 32 20.56 -36.52 5.71
CA VAL A 32 20.12 -36.11 7.03
C VAL A 32 18.88 -35.22 6.85
N PRO A 33 17.70 -35.60 7.38
CA PRO A 33 16.50 -34.83 7.16
C PRO A 33 16.68 -33.42 7.74
N PRO A 34 16.18 -32.38 7.05
CA PRO A 34 16.27 -31.01 7.55
C PRO A 34 15.69 -30.94 8.97
N ARG A 35 16.33 -30.15 9.84
CA ARG A 35 15.83 -29.88 11.20
C ARG A 35 14.85 -28.72 11.16
N ASN A 36 13.86 -28.71 12.06
CA ASN A 36 12.97 -27.56 12.20
C ASN A 36 13.80 -26.33 12.65
N PRO A 37 13.81 -25.22 11.91
CA PRO A 37 14.60 -24.04 12.28
C PRO A 37 14.01 -23.27 13.47
N PHE A 38 12.75 -23.51 13.83
CA PHE A 38 12.06 -22.79 14.89
C PHE A 38 12.14 -23.55 16.21
N ARG A 39 12.80 -22.93 17.21
CA ARG A 39 12.91 -23.48 18.57
C ARG A 39 11.58 -23.45 19.34
N HIS A 40 10.70 -22.51 19.01
CA HIS A 40 9.42 -22.32 19.66
C HIS A 40 8.30 -22.36 18.62
N GLN A 41 7.24 -23.11 18.93
CA GLN A 41 6.03 -23.21 18.14
C GLN A 41 4.86 -23.01 19.08
N ILE A 42 4.17 -21.88 18.95
CA ILE A 42 3.13 -21.47 19.89
C ILE A 42 1.77 -21.75 19.24
N PRO A 43 0.89 -22.57 19.86
CA PRO A 43 -0.50 -22.67 19.44
C PRO A 43 -1.18 -21.31 19.51
N ILE A 44 -1.92 -20.96 18.46
CA ILE A 44 -2.67 -19.71 18.36
C ILE A 44 -4.16 -20.00 18.21
N PRO A 45 -5.04 -19.12 18.73
CA PRO A 45 -6.47 -19.18 18.47
C PRO A 45 -6.79 -18.80 17.01
N ASP A 46 -7.99 -19.18 16.55
CA ASP A 46 -8.51 -18.73 15.26
C ASP A 46 -8.96 -17.26 15.31
N PHE A 47 -9.17 -16.64 14.14
CA PHE A 47 -9.66 -15.28 14.07
C PHE A 47 -11.10 -15.16 14.62
N PRO A 48 -11.45 -14.06 15.29
CA PRO A 48 -12.83 -13.78 15.68
C PRO A 48 -13.79 -13.81 14.47
N ALA A 49 -14.96 -14.43 14.65
CA ALA A 49 -15.88 -14.72 13.55
C ALA A 49 -16.65 -13.49 13.00
N ASN A 50 -16.64 -12.37 13.71
CA ASN A 50 -17.43 -11.17 13.42
C ASN A 50 -16.60 -10.00 12.85
N LEU A 51 -15.41 -10.28 12.32
CA LEU A 51 -14.57 -9.26 11.69
C LEU A 51 -14.99 -9.05 10.22
N THR A 52 -14.90 -7.80 9.76
CA THR A 52 -15.03 -7.48 8.32
C THR A 52 -13.73 -7.82 7.61
N TRP A 53 -13.84 -8.52 6.48
CA TRP A 53 -12.72 -8.88 5.63
C TRP A 53 -12.83 -8.21 4.25
N MET A 54 -11.67 -7.87 3.68
CA MET A 54 -11.50 -7.20 2.40
C MET A 54 -10.45 -7.96 1.58
N ASN A 55 -10.46 -7.77 0.25
CA ASN A 55 -9.64 -8.52 -0.70
C ASN A 55 -9.82 -10.06 -0.62
N CYS A 56 -10.95 -10.56 -0.12
CA CYS A 56 -11.28 -11.99 -0.11
C CYS A 56 -12.80 -12.20 -0.11
N GLU A 57 -13.26 -13.40 -0.51
CA GLU A 57 -14.69 -13.69 -0.66
C GLU A 57 -15.44 -13.71 0.69
N GLY A 58 -14.72 -13.93 1.79
CA GLY A 58 -15.28 -13.93 3.13
C GLY A 58 -14.21 -14.19 4.20
N PRO A 59 -14.62 -14.35 5.46
CA PRO A 59 -13.69 -14.54 6.58
C PRO A 59 -12.77 -15.73 6.40
N LEU A 60 -11.48 -15.53 6.67
CA LEU A 60 -10.47 -16.60 6.67
C LEU A 60 -10.35 -17.20 8.07
N THR A 61 -10.11 -18.52 8.12
CA THR A 61 -9.80 -19.26 9.34
C THR A 61 -8.41 -19.90 9.26
N LEU A 62 -7.82 -20.25 10.40
CA LEU A 62 -6.57 -21.04 10.42
C LEU A 62 -6.72 -22.38 9.70
N ALA A 63 -7.93 -22.95 9.67
CA ALA A 63 -8.19 -24.18 8.92
C ALA A 63 -8.11 -23.98 7.40
N ASP A 64 -8.45 -22.80 6.89
CA ASP A 64 -8.34 -22.44 5.46
C ASP A 64 -6.89 -22.18 5.04
N LEU A 65 -6.07 -21.72 6.00
CA LEU A 65 -4.67 -21.37 5.80
C LEU A 65 -3.71 -22.54 6.02
N LYS A 66 -4.22 -23.70 6.44
CA LYS A 66 -3.41 -24.90 6.70
C LYS A 66 -2.57 -25.27 5.48
N GLY A 67 -1.29 -25.51 5.70
CA GLY A 67 -0.32 -25.83 4.64
C GLY A 67 0.38 -24.62 4.03
N LYS A 68 -0.04 -23.39 4.35
CA LYS A 68 0.66 -22.16 4.00
C LYS A 68 1.48 -21.63 5.16
N PHE A 69 2.57 -20.96 4.87
CA PHE A 69 3.06 -19.94 5.79
C PHE A 69 2.09 -18.76 5.75
N VAL A 70 1.81 -18.16 6.91
CA VAL A 70 0.97 -16.96 7.00
C VAL A 70 1.74 -15.86 7.70
N LEU A 71 1.89 -14.71 7.05
CA LEU A 71 2.48 -13.53 7.66
C LEU A 71 1.36 -12.55 8.01
N LEU A 72 1.07 -12.41 9.30
CA LEU A 72 0.19 -11.36 9.80
C LEU A 72 0.97 -10.06 9.87
N ASP A 73 0.46 -9.01 9.26
CA ASP A 73 0.96 -7.64 9.37
C ASP A 73 -0.02 -6.81 10.20
N PHE A 74 0.36 -6.43 11.42
CA PHE A 74 -0.43 -5.55 12.27
C PHE A 74 -0.11 -4.10 11.92
N TRP A 75 -1.02 -3.46 11.19
CA TRP A 75 -0.76 -2.18 10.53
C TRP A 75 -1.93 -1.20 10.69
N THR A 76 -1.69 0.07 10.34
CA THR A 76 -2.70 1.13 10.23
C THR A 76 -2.26 2.05 9.09
N TYR A 77 -3.20 2.61 8.32
CA TYR A 77 -2.85 3.31 7.07
C TYR A 77 -2.35 4.75 7.25
N CYS A 78 -2.50 5.34 8.45
CA CYS A 78 -1.92 6.64 8.76
C CYS A 78 -0.39 6.60 8.91
N CYS A 79 0.15 5.47 9.39
CA CYS A 79 1.51 5.39 9.91
C CYS A 79 2.54 5.17 8.80
N ILE A 80 3.48 6.11 8.66
CA ILE A 80 4.54 6.03 7.65
C ILE A 80 5.42 4.78 7.79
N ASN A 81 5.62 4.29 9.02
CA ASN A 81 6.36 3.05 9.26
C ASN A 81 5.65 1.83 8.66
N CYS A 82 4.30 1.80 8.72
CA CYS A 82 3.50 0.75 8.06
C CYS A 82 3.58 0.89 6.53
N LEU A 83 3.47 2.11 6.01
CA LEU A 83 3.55 2.35 4.57
C LEU A 83 4.90 1.91 3.98
N HIS A 84 6.01 2.07 4.70
CA HIS A 84 7.33 1.57 4.28
C HIS A 84 7.45 0.04 4.23
N VAL A 85 6.57 -0.69 4.90
CA VAL A 85 6.55 -2.15 4.91
C VAL A 85 5.76 -2.72 3.74
N LEU A 86 4.76 -2.00 3.20
CA LEU A 86 3.93 -2.49 2.10
C LEU A 86 4.72 -2.92 0.85
N PRO A 87 5.75 -2.16 0.37
CA PRO A 87 6.58 -2.62 -0.74
C PRO A 87 7.37 -3.89 -0.44
N GLU A 88 7.77 -4.10 0.82
CA GLU A 88 8.50 -5.29 1.25
C GLU A 88 7.56 -6.51 1.32
N LEU A 89 6.31 -6.32 1.77
CA LEU A 89 5.25 -7.34 1.71
C LEU A 89 4.94 -7.74 0.26
N LYS A 90 4.78 -6.77 -0.65
CA LYS A 90 4.53 -7.04 -2.07
C LYS A 90 5.61 -7.89 -2.72
N LYS A 91 6.89 -7.64 -2.38
CA LYS A 91 8.01 -8.51 -2.82
C LYS A 91 7.89 -9.93 -2.27
N LEU A 92 7.53 -10.09 -0.98
CA LEU A 92 7.33 -11.41 -0.37
C LEU A 92 6.17 -12.17 -1.01
N GLU A 93 5.04 -11.49 -1.27
CA GLU A 93 3.87 -12.06 -1.94
C GLU A 93 4.21 -12.57 -3.33
N HIS A 94 5.03 -11.84 -4.09
CA HIS A 94 5.43 -12.25 -5.43
C HIS A 94 6.46 -13.39 -5.41
N GLU A 95 7.46 -13.33 -4.53
CA GLU A 95 8.52 -14.35 -4.44
C GLU A 95 7.97 -15.69 -3.91
N PHE A 96 7.07 -15.66 -2.92
CA PHE A 96 6.54 -16.83 -2.24
C PHE A 96 5.04 -17.03 -2.53
N ALA A 97 4.57 -16.68 -3.73
CA ALA A 97 3.16 -16.69 -4.12
C ALA A 97 2.45 -18.05 -3.95
N LYS A 98 3.21 -19.16 -3.87
CA LYS A 98 2.65 -20.50 -3.66
C LYS A 98 2.68 -20.92 -2.20
N GLU A 99 3.61 -20.43 -1.42
CA GLU A 99 3.91 -20.92 -0.08
C GLU A 99 3.41 -19.98 1.02
N LEU A 100 3.30 -18.69 0.74
CA LEU A 100 3.00 -17.63 1.69
C LEU A 100 1.64 -16.98 1.41
N VAL A 101 0.91 -16.69 2.48
CA VAL A 101 -0.25 -15.79 2.48
C VAL A 101 0.06 -14.64 3.44
N VAL A 102 0.02 -13.40 2.95
CA VAL A 102 0.04 -12.22 3.81
C VAL A 102 -1.39 -11.89 4.24
N ILE A 103 -1.58 -11.46 5.49
CA ILE A 103 -2.86 -10.93 5.97
C ILE A 103 -2.58 -9.62 6.71
N GLY A 104 -3.13 -8.53 6.19
CA GLY A 104 -3.10 -7.24 6.87
C GLY A 104 -4.15 -7.20 7.98
N VAL A 105 -3.72 -7.24 9.23
CA VAL A 105 -4.55 -7.03 10.41
C VAL A 105 -4.61 -5.53 10.70
N HIS A 106 -5.53 -4.84 10.03
CA HIS A 106 -5.69 -3.40 10.18
C HIS A 106 -6.21 -3.07 11.58
N SER A 107 -5.35 -2.49 12.41
CA SER A 107 -5.59 -2.16 13.81
C SER A 107 -5.52 -0.64 13.94
N ALA A 108 -6.66 0.03 13.86
CA ALA A 108 -6.77 1.48 13.71
C ALA A 108 -6.14 2.28 14.86
N LYS A 109 -5.29 3.27 14.56
CA LYS A 109 -4.82 4.25 15.55
C LYS A 109 -5.88 5.33 15.80
N PHE A 110 -6.43 5.91 14.74
CA PHE A 110 -7.42 6.99 14.75
C PHE A 110 -8.85 6.48 14.61
N GLU A 111 -9.84 7.31 14.99
CA GLU A 111 -11.26 6.93 14.90
C GLU A 111 -11.69 6.75 13.45
N LYS A 112 -11.24 7.63 12.54
CA LYS A 112 -11.55 7.56 11.11
C LYS A 112 -11.14 6.22 10.48
N GLU A 113 -10.01 5.66 10.91
CA GLU A 113 -9.46 4.42 10.35
C GLU A 113 -10.27 3.17 10.74
N ARG A 114 -11.22 3.28 11.68
CA ARG A 114 -12.07 2.16 12.12
C ARG A 114 -13.15 1.76 11.12
N GLU A 115 -13.48 2.65 10.19
CA GLU A 115 -14.61 2.48 9.30
C GLU A 115 -14.21 1.71 8.02
N ASP A 116 -15.03 0.71 7.67
CA ASP A 116 -14.71 -0.24 6.61
C ASP A 116 -14.47 0.45 5.26
N ASP A 117 -15.24 1.49 4.92
CA ASP A 117 -15.10 2.18 3.64
C ASP A 117 -13.81 2.99 3.55
N ASN A 118 -13.31 3.56 4.65
CA ASN A 118 -12.03 4.27 4.64
C ASN A 118 -10.86 3.29 4.47
N ILE A 119 -10.94 2.11 5.08
CA ILE A 119 -9.92 1.06 4.89
C ILE A 119 -9.94 0.56 3.44
N LYS A 120 -11.11 0.43 2.80
CA LYS A 120 -11.20 0.08 1.36
C LYS A 120 -10.51 1.13 0.49
N GLU A 121 -10.72 2.42 0.76
CA GLU A 121 -10.01 3.49 0.06
C GLU A 121 -8.50 3.43 0.30
N ALA A 122 -8.06 3.14 1.53
CA ALA A 122 -6.65 2.96 1.83
C ALA A 122 -6.03 1.74 1.11
N ILE A 123 -6.75 0.62 1.02
CA ILE A 123 -6.33 -0.57 0.24
C ILE A 123 -6.14 -0.20 -1.23
N LEU A 124 -7.05 0.58 -1.82
CA LEU A 124 -6.95 1.02 -3.20
C LEU A 124 -5.83 2.04 -3.40
N ARG A 125 -5.63 2.97 -2.45
CA ARG A 125 -4.62 4.02 -2.49
C ARG A 125 -3.19 3.49 -2.32
N HIS A 126 -3.01 2.46 -1.50
CA HIS A 126 -1.72 1.83 -1.28
C HIS A 126 -1.53 0.53 -2.08
N GLU A 127 -2.45 0.26 -3.02
CA GLU A 127 -2.39 -0.86 -3.96
C GLU A 127 -2.13 -2.22 -3.27
N ILE A 128 -2.82 -2.44 -2.14
CA ILE A 128 -2.70 -3.65 -1.32
C ILE A 128 -3.42 -4.82 -2.00
N GLU A 129 -2.69 -5.91 -2.24
CA GLU A 129 -3.16 -7.09 -2.98
C GLU A 129 -3.46 -8.30 -2.08
N HIS A 130 -3.11 -8.24 -0.80
CA HIS A 130 -3.41 -9.30 0.17
C HIS A 130 -4.74 -9.08 0.91
N PRO A 131 -5.32 -10.12 1.52
CA PRO A 131 -6.47 -10.00 2.42
C PRO A 131 -6.22 -9.03 3.57
N VAL A 132 -7.19 -8.19 3.86
CA VAL A 132 -7.17 -7.27 4.99
C VAL A 132 -8.36 -7.56 5.89
N VAL A 133 -8.13 -7.59 7.20
CA VAL A 133 -9.18 -7.70 8.21
C VAL A 133 -9.22 -6.43 9.05
N ASN A 134 -10.41 -5.88 9.25
CA ASN A 134 -10.61 -4.73 10.13
C ASN A 134 -10.69 -5.20 11.59
N ASP A 135 -9.57 -5.09 12.32
CA ASP A 135 -9.49 -5.32 13.76
C ASP A 135 -9.81 -4.02 14.53
N ARG A 136 -11.02 -3.48 14.29
CA ARG A 136 -11.50 -2.20 14.81
C ARG A 136 -11.21 -1.98 16.30
N ASP A 137 -11.45 -3.01 17.10
CA ASP A 137 -11.34 -2.96 18.56
C ASP A 137 -9.99 -3.49 19.07
N MET A 138 -9.01 -3.70 18.19
CA MET A 138 -7.68 -4.24 18.49
C MET A 138 -7.72 -5.59 19.21
N VAL A 139 -8.71 -6.43 18.90
CA VAL A 139 -8.91 -7.74 19.54
C VAL A 139 -7.84 -8.70 19.07
N VAL A 140 -7.59 -8.80 17.76
CA VAL A 140 -6.55 -9.63 17.18
C VAL A 140 -5.17 -9.11 17.60
N TRP A 141 -4.95 -7.80 17.56
CA TRP A 141 -3.74 -7.14 18.06
C TRP A 141 -3.36 -7.61 19.46
N ARG A 142 -4.29 -7.53 20.43
CA ARG A 142 -4.05 -7.97 21.81
C ARG A 142 -3.91 -9.48 21.92
N MET A 143 -4.72 -10.24 21.17
CA MET A 143 -4.72 -11.69 21.18
C MET A 143 -3.36 -12.28 20.75
N PHE A 144 -2.70 -11.64 19.78
CA PHE A 144 -1.41 -12.07 19.26
C PHE A 144 -0.21 -11.32 19.86
N GLY A 145 -0.45 -10.38 20.78
CA GLY A 145 0.60 -9.68 21.52
C GLY A 145 1.35 -8.60 20.72
N ALA A 146 0.73 -8.05 19.68
CA ALA A 146 1.27 -6.88 18.98
C ALA A 146 1.33 -5.67 19.92
N ASN A 147 2.32 -4.80 19.72
CA ASN A 147 2.56 -3.65 20.60
C ASN A 147 3.21 -2.44 19.91
N SER A 148 3.34 -2.49 18.58
CA SER A 148 3.94 -1.45 17.76
C SER A 148 3.37 -1.52 16.36
N TRP A 149 3.21 -0.36 15.71
CA TRP A 149 2.94 -0.32 14.27
C TRP A 149 4.25 -0.15 13.50
N PRO A 150 4.52 -0.97 12.47
CA PRO A 150 3.93 -2.28 12.23
C PRO A 150 4.48 -3.35 13.21
N THR A 151 3.78 -4.47 13.35
CA THR A 151 4.30 -5.72 13.93
C THR A 151 3.99 -6.85 12.96
N ILE A 152 4.96 -7.73 12.70
CA ILE A 152 4.71 -8.95 11.92
C ILE A 152 4.75 -10.19 12.79
N LEU A 153 3.92 -11.17 12.44
CA LEU A 153 3.91 -12.50 13.04
C LEU A 153 3.81 -13.58 11.94
N LEU A 154 4.75 -14.52 11.94
CA LEU A 154 4.77 -15.65 11.01
C LEU A 154 4.16 -16.89 11.67
N ILE A 155 3.21 -17.49 10.98
CA ILE A 155 2.55 -18.76 11.29
C ILE A 155 3.08 -19.81 10.31
N ASP A 156 3.43 -20.99 10.83
CA ASP A 156 3.91 -22.12 10.02
C ASP A 156 2.77 -22.90 9.32
N PRO A 157 3.09 -23.79 8.38
CA PRO A 157 2.10 -24.66 7.71
C PRO A 157 1.23 -25.52 8.64
N ASN A 158 1.62 -25.71 9.90
CA ASN A 158 0.85 -26.46 10.90
C ASN A 158 -0.06 -25.56 11.75
N GLY A 159 -0.10 -24.25 11.48
CA GLY A 159 -0.91 -23.29 12.23
C GLY A 159 -0.32 -22.88 13.57
N LYS A 160 1.01 -22.87 13.71
CA LYS A 160 1.72 -22.40 14.93
C LYS A 160 2.45 -21.09 14.66
N ALA A 161 2.37 -20.15 15.60
CA ALA A 161 3.22 -18.96 15.57
C ALA A 161 4.69 -19.35 15.84
N VAL A 162 5.59 -18.90 14.96
CA VAL A 162 7.01 -19.33 14.96
C VAL A 162 8.01 -18.18 14.93
N TYR A 163 7.59 -16.99 14.51
CA TYR A 163 8.43 -15.80 14.47
C TYR A 163 7.58 -14.54 14.65
N MET A 164 8.08 -13.54 15.38
CA MET A 164 7.40 -12.26 15.56
C MET A 164 8.44 -11.14 15.67
N ARG A 165 8.14 -9.97 15.12
CA ARG A 165 8.99 -8.78 15.18
C ARG A 165 8.15 -7.51 15.15
N SER A 166 8.58 -6.50 15.91
CA SER A 166 8.04 -5.13 15.85
C SER A 166 8.91 -4.21 15.01
N GLY A 167 8.27 -3.22 14.38
CA GLY A 167 8.88 -2.18 13.56
C GLY A 167 9.06 -2.55 12.08
N GLU A 168 9.52 -1.58 11.30
CA GLU A 168 9.85 -1.78 9.89
C GLU A 168 10.85 -2.93 9.69
N PHE A 169 10.73 -3.64 8.57
CA PHE A 169 11.66 -4.69 8.15
C PHE A 169 12.00 -4.56 6.66
N LYS A 170 12.94 -5.39 6.19
CA LYS A 170 13.25 -5.57 4.77
C LYS A 170 12.87 -6.96 4.27
N PHE A 171 12.51 -7.06 3.00
CA PHE A 171 12.23 -8.30 2.29
C PHE A 171 13.26 -9.39 2.59
N GLU A 172 14.56 -9.07 2.52
CA GLU A 172 15.63 -10.05 2.69
C GLU A 172 15.61 -10.74 4.07
N GLU A 173 15.14 -10.04 5.09
CA GLU A 173 15.09 -10.57 6.46
C GLU A 173 14.05 -11.69 6.59
N ILE A 174 12.87 -11.50 6.02
CA ILE A 174 11.79 -12.50 6.06
C ILE A 174 12.04 -13.60 5.01
N LYS A 175 12.60 -13.24 3.86
CA LYS A 175 13.06 -14.21 2.86
C LYS A 175 14.03 -15.22 3.48
N ALA A 176 15.01 -14.77 4.26
CA ALA A 176 15.97 -15.65 4.92
C ALA A 176 15.30 -16.63 5.90
N VAL A 177 14.26 -16.19 6.62
CA VAL A 177 13.47 -17.05 7.51
C VAL A 177 12.72 -18.13 6.73
N LEU A 178 12.06 -17.76 5.62
CA LEU A 178 11.30 -18.68 4.77
C LEU A 178 12.22 -19.67 4.04
N ASP A 179 13.33 -19.21 3.46
CA ASP A 179 14.32 -20.04 2.77
C ASP A 179 14.89 -21.13 3.71
N ALA A 180 15.13 -20.78 4.98
CA ALA A 180 15.60 -21.73 5.98
C ALA A 180 14.53 -22.74 6.42
N ALA A 181 13.25 -22.35 6.39
CA ALA A 181 12.14 -23.17 6.89
C ALA A 181 11.52 -24.08 5.84
N LEU A 182 11.35 -23.61 4.61
CA LEU A 182 10.65 -24.34 3.54
C LEU A 182 11.19 -25.76 3.30
N PRO A 183 12.51 -26.03 3.25
CA PRO A 183 13.02 -27.39 3.06
C PRO A 183 12.52 -28.38 4.13
N TYR A 184 12.43 -27.94 5.39
CA TYR A 184 11.90 -28.75 6.48
C TYR A 184 10.44 -29.12 6.28
N TYR A 185 9.58 -28.14 6.02
CA TYR A 185 8.14 -28.39 5.88
C TYR A 185 7.80 -29.15 4.58
N ARG A 186 8.55 -28.92 3.50
CA ARG A 186 8.43 -29.69 2.25
C ARG A 186 8.79 -31.17 2.47
N HIS A 187 9.91 -31.44 3.14
CA HIS A 187 10.31 -32.81 3.48
C HIS A 187 9.26 -33.52 4.36
N ARG A 188 8.51 -32.77 5.19
CA ARG A 188 7.40 -33.29 6.00
C ARG A 188 6.09 -33.47 5.23
N GLY A 189 6.01 -33.01 3.98
CA GLY A 189 4.81 -33.13 3.14
C GLY A 189 3.63 -32.29 3.64
N VAL A 190 3.89 -31.20 4.38
CA VAL A 190 2.82 -30.36 4.97
C VAL A 190 2.62 -29.02 4.27
N VAL A 191 3.46 -28.67 3.27
CA VAL A 191 3.30 -27.43 2.50
C VAL A 191 2.31 -27.66 1.36
N ASP A 192 1.29 -26.81 1.29
CA ASP A 192 0.36 -26.75 0.16
C ASP A 192 0.84 -25.64 -0.79
N GLU A 193 1.30 -25.99 -1.98
CA GLU A 193 1.80 -25.04 -2.99
C GLU A 193 0.75 -24.65 -4.04
N SER A 194 -0.52 -24.98 -3.80
CA SER A 194 -1.63 -24.59 -4.70
C SER A 194 -1.73 -23.06 -4.78
N PRO A 195 -1.72 -22.45 -5.98
CA PRO A 195 -1.81 -21.00 -6.12
C PRO A 195 -3.08 -20.43 -5.50
N VAL A 196 -2.93 -19.38 -4.71
CA VAL A 196 -4.03 -18.65 -4.08
C VAL A 196 -4.48 -17.49 -4.97
N ARG A 197 -5.75 -17.10 -4.86
CA ARG A 197 -6.26 -15.89 -5.50
C ARG A 197 -7.19 -15.13 -4.57
N PHE A 198 -7.04 -13.82 -4.59
CA PHE A 198 -7.79 -12.89 -3.76
C PHE A 198 -8.82 -12.12 -4.60
N ASP A 199 -9.94 -11.77 -3.97
CA ASP A 199 -11.02 -11.00 -4.58
C ASP A 199 -10.75 -9.50 -4.39
N LEU A 200 -9.79 -8.99 -5.17
CA LEU A 200 -9.24 -7.65 -4.97
C LEU A 200 -10.28 -6.56 -5.23
N LEU A 201 -10.32 -5.56 -4.35
CA LEU A 201 -11.10 -4.34 -4.55
C LEU A 201 -10.69 -3.62 -5.84
N ALA A 202 -9.40 -3.65 -6.19
CA ALA A 202 -8.87 -3.03 -7.41
C ALA A 202 -9.56 -3.53 -8.68
N ASN A 203 -9.94 -4.80 -8.74
CA ASN A 203 -10.64 -5.39 -9.89
C ASN A 203 -12.09 -4.89 -10.05
N LYS A 204 -12.63 -4.24 -9.01
CA LYS A 204 -14.00 -3.70 -8.97
C LYS A 204 -14.02 -2.17 -9.14
N SER A 205 -12.85 -1.54 -9.14
CA SER A 205 -12.70 -0.08 -9.28
C SER A 205 -12.93 0.38 -10.72
N GLN A 206 -13.57 1.52 -10.87
CA GLN A 206 -13.73 2.19 -12.17
C GLN A 206 -12.55 3.11 -12.46
N ALA A 207 -12.29 3.38 -13.74
CA ALA A 207 -11.34 4.41 -14.15
C ALA A 207 -11.94 5.80 -13.87
N GLN A 208 -11.12 6.72 -13.38
CA GLN A 208 -11.50 8.10 -13.01
C GLN A 208 -10.50 9.08 -13.63
N PRO A 209 -10.86 10.34 -13.94
CA PRO A 209 -9.92 11.34 -14.49
C PRO A 209 -8.70 11.59 -13.58
N LEU A 210 -8.96 11.79 -12.29
CA LEU A 210 -7.95 11.83 -11.24
C LEU A 210 -8.11 10.62 -10.34
N ARG A 211 -7.05 10.23 -9.63
CA ARG A 211 -7.09 9.13 -8.68
C ARG A 211 -6.23 9.45 -7.46
N PHE A 212 -6.92 9.65 -6.35
CA PHE A 212 -6.34 9.97 -5.05
C PHE A 212 -5.38 11.17 -5.14
N PRO A 213 -5.84 12.34 -5.60
CA PRO A 213 -4.97 13.50 -5.68
C PRO A 213 -4.48 13.86 -4.28
N GLY A 214 -3.18 13.72 -4.01
CA GLY A 214 -2.64 13.87 -2.66
C GLY A 214 -2.37 15.33 -2.26
N LYS A 215 -2.01 16.18 -3.24
CA LYS A 215 -1.75 17.62 -3.01
C LYS A 215 -2.15 18.46 -4.21
N VAL A 216 -2.43 19.73 -3.94
CA VAL A 216 -2.72 20.77 -4.94
C VAL A 216 -1.91 22.02 -4.63
N LEU A 217 -1.43 22.71 -5.67
CA LEU A 217 -0.67 23.96 -5.58
C LEU A 217 -1.23 24.95 -6.60
N ALA A 218 -1.71 26.10 -6.14
CA ALA A 218 -2.18 27.19 -6.98
C ALA A 218 -1.08 28.24 -7.15
N ASP A 219 -0.89 28.71 -8.38
CA ASP A 219 0.02 29.79 -8.76
C ASP A 219 -0.81 30.92 -9.41
N GLU A 220 -1.25 31.85 -8.58
CA GLU A 220 -2.14 32.95 -8.97
C GLU A 220 -1.53 33.84 -10.05
N GLY A 221 -0.24 34.17 -9.93
CA GLY A 221 0.43 35.11 -10.82
C GLY A 221 0.54 34.60 -12.27
N SER A 222 0.54 33.28 -12.48
CA SER A 222 0.58 32.67 -13.81
C SER A 222 -0.74 32.00 -14.22
N ASN A 223 -1.77 32.08 -13.38
CA ASN A 223 -3.06 31.41 -13.56
C ASN A 223 -2.90 29.88 -13.79
N ARG A 224 -2.09 29.20 -12.97
CA ARG A 224 -1.87 27.75 -13.05
C ARG A 224 -2.29 27.04 -11.76
N LEU A 225 -2.84 25.84 -11.91
CA LEU A 225 -3.13 24.91 -10.83
C LEU A 225 -2.38 23.59 -11.10
N PHE A 226 -1.54 23.19 -10.16
CA PHE A 226 -0.78 21.95 -10.20
C PHE A 226 -1.40 20.93 -9.25
N ILE A 227 -1.61 19.71 -9.74
CA ILE A 227 -2.27 18.63 -9.00
C ILE A 227 -1.34 17.42 -9.02
N ALA A 228 -1.01 16.90 -7.85
CA ALA A 228 -0.33 15.63 -7.71
C ALA A 228 -1.40 14.53 -7.80
N ASP A 229 -1.58 13.96 -8.99
CA ASP A 229 -2.52 12.88 -9.28
C ASP A 229 -1.89 11.54 -8.86
N SER A 230 -1.79 11.35 -7.54
CA SER A 230 -0.80 10.48 -6.91
C SER A 230 -0.87 9.04 -7.43
N ASN A 231 -2.05 8.40 -7.43
CA ASN A 231 -2.22 7.01 -7.87
C ASN A 231 -2.33 6.84 -9.39
N HIS A 232 -2.30 7.93 -10.15
CA HIS A 232 -1.97 7.90 -11.57
C HIS A 232 -0.50 8.22 -11.83
N ASN A 233 0.35 8.33 -10.80
CA ASN A 233 1.79 8.50 -10.92
C ASN A 233 2.20 9.64 -11.88
N ARG A 234 1.47 10.76 -11.82
CA ARG A 234 1.66 11.92 -12.70
C ARG A 234 1.31 13.24 -12.01
N ILE A 235 1.72 14.34 -12.62
CA ILE A 235 1.27 15.69 -12.29
C ILE A 235 0.29 16.17 -13.36
N VAL A 236 -0.83 16.75 -12.96
CA VAL A 236 -1.78 17.41 -13.86
C VAL A 236 -1.68 18.92 -13.65
N VAL A 237 -1.53 19.67 -14.73
CA VAL A 237 -1.48 21.14 -14.72
C VAL A 237 -2.68 21.68 -15.48
N THR A 238 -3.44 22.58 -14.86
CA THR A 238 -4.59 23.27 -15.47
C THR A 238 -4.49 24.77 -15.23
N ASP A 239 -5.40 25.55 -15.78
CA ASP A 239 -5.65 26.89 -15.24
C ASP A 239 -6.41 26.84 -13.90
N LEU A 240 -6.55 27.98 -13.22
CA LEU A 240 -7.30 28.05 -11.94
C LEU A 240 -8.80 27.73 -12.09
N GLN A 241 -9.31 27.54 -13.30
CA GLN A 241 -10.69 27.11 -13.58
C GLN A 241 -10.77 25.64 -14.02
N GLY A 242 -9.67 24.88 -13.92
CA GLY A 242 -9.61 23.45 -14.24
C GLY A 242 -9.53 23.15 -15.74
N LYS A 243 -9.32 24.17 -16.59
CA LYS A 243 -9.29 23.99 -18.04
C LYS A 243 -7.88 23.77 -18.57
N ASN A 244 -7.82 23.30 -19.81
CA ASN A 244 -6.60 23.06 -20.58
C ASN A 244 -5.60 22.14 -19.85
N PRO A 245 -6.01 20.93 -19.42
CA PRO A 245 -5.14 20.04 -18.67
C PRO A 245 -3.93 19.59 -19.50
N LEU A 246 -2.77 19.62 -18.85
CA LEU A 246 -1.50 19.08 -19.32
C LEU A 246 -1.04 18.01 -18.33
N THR A 247 -0.70 16.84 -18.82
CA THR A 247 -0.17 15.73 -18.01
C THR A 247 1.36 15.68 -18.10
N ILE A 248 2.00 15.54 -16.94
CA ILE A 248 3.45 15.35 -16.82
C ILE A 248 3.69 14.04 -16.09
N GLY A 249 4.27 13.07 -16.78
CA GLY A 249 4.45 11.69 -16.33
C GLY A 249 3.68 10.72 -17.23
N SER A 250 4.27 9.58 -17.54
CA SER A 250 3.66 8.53 -18.40
C SER A 250 2.45 7.85 -17.76
N GLY A 251 2.26 8.05 -16.46
CA GLY A 251 1.27 7.37 -15.63
C GLY A 251 1.69 6.00 -15.11
N GLN A 252 2.86 5.50 -15.54
CA GLN A 252 3.45 4.29 -14.98
C GLN A 252 4.22 4.61 -13.71
N GLN A 253 4.15 3.70 -12.75
CA GLN A 253 5.00 3.72 -11.56
C GLN A 253 6.47 3.57 -11.98
N GLY A 254 7.32 4.50 -11.54
CA GLY A 254 8.74 4.47 -11.85
C GLY A 254 9.47 5.74 -11.43
N ARG A 255 10.76 5.84 -11.75
CA ARG A 255 11.64 6.96 -11.33
C ARG A 255 12.45 7.57 -12.48
N GLU A 256 12.09 7.25 -13.71
CA GLU A 256 12.82 7.70 -14.89
C GLU A 256 12.64 9.21 -15.08
N ASP A 257 13.75 9.87 -15.39
CA ASP A 257 13.78 11.26 -15.85
C ASP A 257 13.46 11.31 -17.35
N GLY A 258 13.21 12.49 -17.92
CA GLY A 258 12.96 12.63 -19.35
C GLY A 258 12.03 13.79 -19.68
N ASP A 259 11.45 13.77 -20.88
CA ASP A 259 10.37 14.67 -21.22
C ASP A 259 9.07 14.33 -20.45
N PHE A 260 8.02 15.14 -20.65
CA PHE A 260 6.74 14.96 -19.94
C PHE A 260 6.04 13.63 -20.22
N GLN A 261 6.28 12.97 -21.35
CA GLN A 261 5.63 11.69 -21.68
C GLN A 261 6.46 10.49 -21.19
N GLN A 262 7.78 10.64 -21.10
CA GLN A 262 8.71 9.58 -20.72
C GLN A 262 8.94 9.50 -19.21
N ALA A 263 8.94 10.63 -18.51
CA ALA A 263 9.18 10.66 -17.08
C ALA A 263 8.18 9.79 -16.32
N THR A 264 8.62 9.14 -15.25
CA THR A 264 7.77 8.35 -14.37
C THR A 264 7.91 8.83 -12.93
N PHE A 265 6.83 8.72 -12.16
CA PHE A 265 6.77 9.06 -10.74
C PHE A 265 6.25 7.85 -9.95
N HIS A 266 6.30 7.94 -8.62
CA HIS A 266 5.74 6.93 -7.73
C HIS A 266 5.06 7.62 -6.54
N HIS A 267 3.73 7.71 -6.61
CA HIS A 267 2.86 8.40 -5.65
C HIS A 267 3.38 9.81 -5.26
N PRO A 268 3.50 10.75 -6.22
CA PRO A 268 3.95 12.11 -5.92
C PRO A 268 2.98 12.84 -4.98
N GLN A 269 3.53 13.71 -4.13
CA GLN A 269 2.78 14.49 -3.14
C GLN A 269 3.09 15.99 -3.29
N GLY A 270 3.77 16.58 -2.30
CA GLY A 270 3.99 18.01 -2.19
C GLY A 270 4.71 18.63 -3.37
N MET A 271 4.28 19.83 -3.74
CA MET A 271 4.85 20.60 -4.84
C MET A 271 5.24 22.00 -4.38
N ALA A 272 6.23 22.58 -5.05
CA ALA A 272 6.66 23.97 -4.85
C ALA A 272 7.06 24.57 -6.20
N ILE A 273 6.61 25.80 -6.51
CA ILE A 273 6.93 26.49 -7.77
C ILE A 273 7.88 27.67 -7.51
N VAL A 274 8.91 27.80 -8.34
CA VAL A 274 9.81 28.97 -8.37
C VAL A 274 10.00 29.40 -9.83
N GLY A 275 9.29 30.47 -10.24
CA GLY A 275 9.21 30.86 -11.65
C GLY A 275 8.54 29.76 -12.48
N ASP A 276 9.27 29.19 -13.45
CA ASP A 276 8.81 28.06 -14.27
C ASP A 276 9.40 26.70 -13.86
N LEU A 277 10.01 26.64 -12.67
CA LEU A 277 10.57 25.42 -12.11
C LEU A 277 9.64 24.88 -11.02
N LEU A 278 8.97 23.77 -11.31
CA LEU A 278 8.15 23.04 -10.36
C LEU A 278 8.99 21.95 -9.70
N TYR A 279 9.04 21.95 -8.38
CA TYR A 279 9.67 20.92 -7.57
C TYR A 279 8.59 19.99 -7.03
N VAL A 280 8.85 18.68 -7.05
CA VAL A 280 7.89 17.65 -6.66
C VAL A 280 8.56 16.71 -5.65
N ALA A 281 7.89 16.48 -4.53
CA ALA A 281 8.19 15.39 -3.62
C ALA A 281 7.60 14.11 -4.20
N ASP A 282 8.47 13.26 -4.73
CA ASP A 282 8.12 11.98 -5.35
C ASP A 282 8.29 10.90 -4.29
N THR A 283 7.23 10.77 -3.48
CA THR A 283 7.31 10.31 -2.09
C THR A 283 7.77 8.86 -1.97
N GLU A 284 7.18 7.95 -2.74
CA GLU A 284 7.52 6.53 -2.67
C GLU A 284 8.76 6.16 -3.51
N ASN A 285 9.22 7.06 -4.38
CA ASN A 285 10.58 6.97 -4.90
C ASN A 285 11.62 7.50 -3.91
N HIS A 286 11.21 8.22 -2.87
CA HIS A 286 12.10 8.94 -1.97
C HIS A 286 13.02 9.91 -2.73
N LEU A 287 12.45 10.64 -3.67
CA LEU A 287 13.14 11.60 -4.53
C LEU A 287 12.54 13.00 -4.43
N ILE A 288 13.37 14.01 -4.72
CA ILE A 288 12.88 15.32 -5.14
C ILE A 288 13.11 15.45 -6.65
N ARG A 289 12.04 15.70 -7.39
CA ARG A 289 12.04 15.90 -8.83
C ARG A 289 11.92 17.38 -9.15
N LYS A 290 12.50 17.81 -10.26
CA LYS A 290 12.41 19.17 -10.80
C LYS A 290 11.88 19.10 -12.22
N ILE A 291 10.80 19.80 -12.46
CA ILE A 291 10.11 19.94 -13.73
C ILE A 291 10.40 21.34 -14.25
N ASP A 292 11.08 21.43 -15.39
CA ASP A 292 11.29 22.66 -16.15
C ASP A 292 10.13 22.79 -17.14
N LEU A 293 9.19 23.69 -16.85
CA LEU A 293 7.95 23.83 -17.63
C LEU A 293 8.19 24.38 -19.03
N GLN A 294 9.24 25.21 -19.21
CA GLN A 294 9.60 25.76 -20.51
C GLN A 294 10.29 24.72 -21.40
N LYS A 295 11.20 23.93 -20.83
CA LYS A 295 11.93 22.90 -21.58
C LYS A 295 11.17 21.59 -21.71
N GLN A 296 10.07 21.45 -20.97
CA GLN A 296 9.30 20.22 -20.84
C GLN A 296 10.15 19.03 -20.42
N GLN A 297 10.92 19.20 -19.34
CA GLN A 297 11.88 18.21 -18.85
C GLN A 297 11.72 17.97 -17.35
N VAL A 298 11.74 16.70 -16.96
CA VAL A 298 11.76 16.23 -15.57
C VAL A 298 13.16 15.72 -15.25
N LYS A 299 13.72 16.13 -14.11
CA LYS A 299 15.01 15.68 -13.60
C LYS A 299 14.98 15.37 -12.11
N THR A 300 15.69 14.34 -11.71
CA THR A 300 15.94 14.03 -10.30
C THR A 300 17.03 14.94 -9.75
N ILE A 301 16.73 15.67 -8.68
CA ILE A 301 17.67 16.63 -8.06
C ILE A 301 18.12 16.23 -6.65
N ALA A 302 17.36 15.39 -5.95
CA ALA A 302 17.73 14.86 -4.65
C ALA A 302 17.17 13.46 -4.41
N GLY A 303 17.85 12.69 -3.56
CA GLY A 303 17.50 11.31 -3.24
C GLY A 303 18.20 10.29 -4.15
N THR A 304 18.25 9.05 -3.65
CA THR A 304 18.92 7.91 -4.30
C THR A 304 17.95 6.92 -4.94
N GLY A 305 16.64 7.14 -4.77
CA GLY A 305 15.61 6.21 -5.23
C GLY A 305 15.40 5.01 -4.30
N VAL A 306 15.92 5.08 -3.06
CA VAL A 306 15.83 4.04 -2.02
C VAL A 306 15.60 4.72 -0.67
N GLN A 307 14.75 4.12 0.16
CA GLN A 307 14.41 4.62 1.50
C GLN A 307 15.66 4.79 2.38
N GLY A 308 15.90 6.00 2.87
CA GLY A 308 16.93 6.30 3.85
C GLY A 308 16.56 5.77 5.24
N ARG A 309 17.38 4.89 5.80
CA ARG A 309 17.14 4.30 7.14
C ARG A 309 17.78 5.09 8.30
N ASN A 310 18.49 6.18 7.99
CA ASN A 310 19.12 7.03 8.98
C ASN A 310 18.60 8.46 8.83
N ALA A 311 18.05 9.03 9.92
CA ALA A 311 17.57 10.41 9.97
C ALA A 311 18.72 11.45 9.88
N TRP A 312 19.98 11.02 10.01
CA TRP A 312 21.15 11.89 10.10
C TRP A 312 22.18 11.54 9.01
N PRO A 313 22.23 12.28 7.89
CA PRO A 313 23.16 12.03 6.80
C PRO A 313 24.62 11.95 7.27
N GLY A 314 25.30 10.86 6.93
CA GLY A 314 26.71 10.66 7.25
C GLY A 314 27.00 10.19 8.68
N TRP A 315 26.01 10.07 9.55
CA TRP A 315 26.21 9.56 10.91
C TRP A 315 26.36 8.04 10.93
N ASN A 316 27.36 7.52 11.63
CA ASN A 316 27.67 6.09 11.70
C ASN A 316 27.09 5.37 12.93
N GLY A 317 26.42 6.10 13.82
CA GLY A 317 25.88 5.56 15.08
C GLY A 317 26.68 5.96 16.32
N ASP A 318 27.88 6.54 16.18
CA ASP A 318 28.70 7.00 17.30
C ASP A 318 28.17 8.34 17.85
N PRO A 319 27.71 8.40 19.12
CA PRO A 319 27.23 9.65 19.72
C PRO A 319 28.31 10.74 19.86
N ASN A 320 29.59 10.38 19.77
CA ASN A 320 30.71 11.32 19.79
C ASN A 320 31.08 11.86 18.42
N GLU A 321 30.54 11.27 17.34
CA GLU A 321 30.75 11.78 16.00
C GLU A 321 30.18 13.20 15.88
N ARG A 322 30.86 14.02 15.09
CA ARG A 322 30.49 15.40 14.84
C ARG A 322 30.36 15.60 13.33
N PRO A 323 29.40 16.41 12.88
CA PRO A 323 29.25 16.68 11.46
C PRO A 323 30.47 17.44 10.92
N VAL A 324 30.93 17.07 9.72
CA VAL A 324 32.15 17.61 9.09
C VAL A 324 32.09 19.15 8.93
N ASN A 325 30.93 19.70 8.58
CA ASN A 325 30.74 21.14 8.36
C ASN A 325 29.85 21.81 9.42
N GLY A 326 29.80 21.23 10.64
CA GLY A 326 28.92 21.72 11.70
C GLY A 326 27.43 21.45 11.48
N ARG A 327 27.07 20.74 10.39
CA ARG A 327 25.71 20.27 10.08
C ARG A 327 25.74 18.86 9.50
N TRP A 328 24.75 18.07 9.87
CA TRP A 328 24.52 16.73 9.29
C TRP A 328 23.88 16.89 7.91
N GLU A 329 24.70 17.20 6.91
CA GLU A 329 24.26 17.43 5.54
C GLU A 329 25.09 16.59 4.56
N GLY A 330 24.46 16.23 3.44
CA GLY A 330 25.10 15.53 2.34
C GLY A 330 24.83 16.19 0.99
N VAL A 331 25.35 15.59 -0.07
CA VAL A 331 25.06 16.02 -1.45
C VAL A 331 23.73 15.43 -1.89
N ALA A 332 22.86 16.27 -2.46
CA ALA A 332 21.47 15.95 -2.72
C ALA A 332 21.25 14.62 -3.47
N ARG A 333 22.00 14.35 -4.55
CA ARG A 333 21.82 13.13 -5.38
C ARG A 333 22.43 11.86 -4.79
N THR A 334 23.19 11.95 -3.71
CA THR A 334 23.81 10.79 -3.05
C THR A 334 23.33 10.59 -1.62
N THR A 335 22.52 11.50 -1.11
CA THR A 335 21.89 11.39 0.21
C THR A 335 20.54 10.70 0.07
N PRO A 336 20.34 9.51 0.66
CA PRO A 336 19.04 8.87 0.68
C PRO A 336 18.01 9.74 1.41
N LEU A 337 16.81 9.87 0.83
CA LEU A 337 15.69 10.53 1.49
C LEU A 337 14.73 9.48 2.03
N ASN A 338 13.78 9.90 2.85
CA ASN A 338 12.82 8.99 3.43
C ASN A 338 11.44 9.68 3.48
N SER A 339 10.65 9.37 2.45
CA SER A 339 9.27 9.84 2.24
C SER A 339 9.11 11.36 2.37
N PRO A 340 9.69 12.16 1.45
CA PRO A 340 9.40 13.58 1.37
C PRO A 340 7.91 13.78 1.03
N TRP A 341 7.20 14.62 1.76
CA TRP A 341 5.74 14.72 1.67
C TRP A 341 5.22 16.11 1.27
N ALA A 342 5.90 17.16 1.74
CA ALA A 342 5.58 18.55 1.41
C ALA A 342 6.83 19.37 1.13
N LEU A 343 6.69 20.38 0.28
CA LEU A 343 7.77 21.26 -0.16
C LEU A 343 7.40 22.72 0.08
N TRP A 344 8.38 23.54 0.46
CA TRP A 344 8.22 24.98 0.52
C TRP A 344 9.47 25.73 0.05
N PRO A 345 9.38 26.58 -0.98
CA PRO A 345 10.54 27.35 -1.45
C PRO A 345 10.70 28.63 -0.61
N ASN A 346 11.94 29.00 -0.29
CA ASN A 346 12.25 30.29 0.32
C ASN A 346 13.67 30.74 -0.06
N GLY A 347 13.76 31.76 -0.91
CA GLY A 347 15.02 32.24 -1.46
C GLY A 347 15.77 31.12 -2.21
N GLU A 348 17.01 30.85 -1.80
CA GLU A 348 17.84 29.79 -2.39
C GLU A 348 17.58 28.40 -1.81
N HIS A 349 16.63 28.26 -0.89
CA HIS A 349 16.38 27.02 -0.17
C HIS A 349 15.04 26.40 -0.54
N LEU A 350 15.01 25.08 -0.59
CA LEU A 350 13.81 24.27 -0.61
C LEU A 350 13.70 23.56 0.73
N TYR A 351 12.64 23.85 1.48
CA TYR A 351 12.28 23.14 2.71
C TYR A 351 11.44 21.93 2.37
N ILE A 352 11.65 20.85 3.12
CA ILE A 352 11.07 19.54 2.84
C ILE A 352 10.51 19.00 4.15
N ALA A 353 9.22 18.70 4.18
CA ALA A 353 8.64 17.90 5.25
C ALA A 353 9.01 16.44 4.97
N MET A 354 9.96 15.92 5.72
CA MET A 354 10.46 14.56 5.58
C MET A 354 9.66 13.69 6.57
N ALA A 355 8.60 13.06 6.08
CA ALA A 355 7.63 12.35 6.90
C ALA A 355 8.30 11.15 7.61
N GLY A 356 9.06 10.35 6.86
CA GLY A 356 9.65 9.10 7.35
C GLY A 356 10.60 9.23 8.55
N PRO A 357 11.56 10.16 8.58
CA PRO A 357 12.42 10.38 9.73
C PRO A 357 11.84 11.40 10.72
N HIS A 358 10.60 11.85 10.53
CA HIS A 358 9.93 12.85 11.38
C HIS A 358 10.74 14.15 11.56
N GLN A 359 11.10 14.78 10.44
CA GLN A 359 11.95 15.98 10.42
C GLN A 359 11.54 16.97 9.34
N ILE A 360 11.88 18.25 9.55
CA ILE A 360 11.93 19.23 8.48
C ILE A 360 13.36 19.28 7.96
N TRP A 361 13.54 19.00 6.68
CA TRP A 361 14.82 19.08 5.97
C TRP A 361 14.89 20.37 5.15
N ARG A 362 16.11 20.73 4.75
CA ARG A 362 16.36 21.87 3.87
C ARG A 362 17.45 21.53 2.86
N MET A 363 17.18 21.82 1.59
CA MET A 363 18.13 21.74 0.49
C MET A 363 18.50 23.15 0.03
N ASN A 364 19.78 23.43 -0.16
CA ASN A 364 20.22 24.63 -0.88
C ASN A 364 20.22 24.33 -2.39
N LEU A 365 19.45 25.09 -3.16
CA LEU A 365 19.24 24.87 -4.59
C LEU A 365 20.46 25.22 -5.46
N LYS A 366 21.43 25.99 -4.93
CA LYS A 366 22.67 26.34 -5.62
C LYS A 366 23.79 25.34 -5.34
N THR A 367 24.03 25.03 -4.07
CA THR A 367 25.13 24.16 -3.65
C THR A 367 24.75 22.68 -3.65
N SER A 368 23.46 22.36 -3.73
CA SER A 368 22.92 21.00 -3.61
C SER A 368 23.23 20.30 -2.29
N LEU A 369 23.53 21.06 -1.23
CA LEU A 369 23.63 20.52 0.13
C LEU A 369 22.23 20.31 0.72
N ILE A 370 22.01 19.16 1.35
CA ILE A 370 20.72 18.76 1.91
C ILE A 370 20.89 18.10 3.29
N GLY A 371 19.99 18.38 4.22
CA GLY A 371 19.96 17.70 5.52
C GLY A 371 18.90 18.25 6.48
N PRO A 372 18.85 17.76 7.73
CA PRO A 372 17.90 18.22 8.74
C PRO A 372 18.03 19.71 9.04
N TYR A 373 16.89 20.37 9.10
CA TYR A 373 16.74 21.78 9.50
C TYR A 373 16.07 21.92 10.86
N ALA A 374 15.09 21.07 11.15
CA ALA A 374 14.47 20.93 12.47
C ALA A 374 13.99 19.50 12.71
N GLY A 375 13.96 19.07 13.98
CA GLY A 375 13.53 17.74 14.40
C GLY A 375 14.72 16.85 14.80
N ASN A 376 14.59 16.15 15.92
CA ASN A 376 15.61 15.23 16.42
C ASN A 376 15.56 13.82 15.81
N GLY A 377 14.57 13.53 14.98
CA GLY A 377 14.38 12.22 14.35
C GLY A 377 13.60 11.21 15.18
N ARG A 378 13.12 11.59 16.38
CA ARG A 378 12.16 10.79 17.17
C ARG A 378 10.75 11.21 16.80
N GLU A 379 9.85 10.24 16.72
CA GLU A 379 8.42 10.45 16.57
C GLU A 379 7.79 10.89 17.90
N ASP A 380 7.55 12.19 18.05
CA ASP A 380 6.89 12.79 19.23
C ASP A 380 6.52 14.26 18.90
N ILE A 381 5.72 14.90 19.75
CA ILE A 381 5.32 16.30 19.64
C ILE A 381 6.03 17.08 20.73
N VAL A 382 7.27 17.53 20.47
CA VAL A 382 8.08 18.21 21.50
C VAL A 382 8.53 19.57 21.01
N ASP A 383 8.31 20.60 21.82
CA ASP A 383 8.79 21.96 21.57
C ASP A 383 10.25 22.14 22.03
N GLY A 384 11.03 22.94 21.31
CA GLY A 384 12.46 23.01 21.61
C GLY A 384 13.31 23.76 20.61
N ALA A 385 14.64 23.68 20.82
CA ALA A 385 15.60 24.09 19.80
C ALA A 385 15.34 23.31 18.51
N ARG A 386 15.59 23.92 17.34
CA ARG A 386 15.31 23.27 16.04
C ARG A 386 16.01 21.92 15.91
N LEU A 387 17.28 21.83 16.27
CA LEU A 387 18.08 20.60 16.19
C LEU A 387 18.72 20.28 17.55
N PRO A 388 18.91 18.99 17.88
CA PRO A 388 19.71 18.57 19.02
C PRO A 388 21.21 18.81 18.80
N ALA A 389 21.98 18.81 19.88
CA ALA A 389 23.45 18.84 19.83
C ALA A 389 24.04 17.53 19.28
N THR A 390 23.35 16.41 19.48
CA THR A 390 23.71 15.07 18.97
C THR A 390 22.49 14.40 18.34
N PRO A 391 22.66 13.55 17.32
CA PRO A 391 21.57 12.76 16.75
C PRO A 391 20.63 12.14 17.79
N TYR A 392 19.31 12.28 17.62
CA TYR A 392 18.26 11.80 18.53
C TYR A 392 18.32 12.33 19.97
N GLY A 393 19.11 13.39 20.21
CA GLY A 393 19.23 14.04 21.51
C GLY A 393 17.92 14.65 22.01
N LEU A 394 17.73 14.61 23.32
CA LEU A 394 16.62 15.26 24.00
C LEU A 394 16.84 16.80 24.04
N ASN A 395 15.87 17.56 24.54
CA ASN A 395 15.89 19.04 24.65
C ASN A 395 15.89 19.80 23.31
N SER A 396 15.43 19.16 22.25
CA SER A 396 15.17 19.75 20.94
C SER A 396 13.81 19.29 20.43
N ALA A 397 13.34 19.92 19.36
CA ALA A 397 12.05 19.62 18.82
C ALA A 397 11.98 18.18 18.28
N SER A 398 10.83 17.54 18.50
CA SER A 398 10.42 16.31 17.82
C SER A 398 9.18 16.63 16.98
N PHE A 399 9.08 15.95 15.85
CA PHE A 399 7.92 15.97 14.97
C PHE A 399 7.35 14.56 14.88
N ALA A 400 6.16 14.43 14.32
CA ALA A 400 5.47 13.19 14.09
C ALA A 400 4.85 13.21 12.69
N GLN A 401 5.64 12.75 11.72
CA GLN A 401 5.23 12.59 10.32
C GLN A 401 4.79 13.94 9.68
N PRO A 402 5.68 14.94 9.58
CA PRO A 402 5.34 16.22 9.00
C PRO A 402 4.94 16.06 7.53
N SER A 403 3.75 16.55 7.17
CA SER A 403 3.08 16.23 5.89
C SER A 403 2.56 17.44 5.11
N GLY A 404 2.61 18.64 5.68
CA GLY A 404 2.22 19.89 5.04
C GLY A 404 3.13 21.04 5.45
N LEU A 405 3.40 21.97 4.52
CA LEU A 405 4.23 23.15 4.77
C LEU A 405 3.59 24.42 4.18
N SER A 406 3.69 25.52 4.94
CA SER A 406 3.45 26.87 4.46
C SER A 406 4.31 27.89 5.23
N SER A 407 4.29 29.17 4.87
CA SER A 407 5.15 30.18 5.51
C SER A 407 4.58 31.59 5.42
N ASP A 408 4.82 32.37 6.48
CA ASP A 408 4.65 33.83 6.49
C ASP A 408 5.98 34.57 6.20
N GLY A 409 7.06 33.83 5.91
CA GLY A 409 8.42 34.35 5.73
C GLY A 409 9.25 34.42 7.00
N LYS A 410 8.62 34.39 8.19
CA LYS A 410 9.29 34.36 9.51
C LYS A 410 9.29 32.96 10.11
N TYR A 411 8.22 32.20 9.93
CA TYR A 411 8.02 30.84 10.37
C TYR A 411 7.60 29.94 9.21
N LEU A 412 8.09 28.71 9.19
CA LEU A 412 7.42 27.63 8.49
C LEU A 412 6.32 27.08 9.39
N PHE A 413 5.10 27.02 8.88
CA PHE A 413 4.00 26.29 9.49
C PHE A 413 4.00 24.86 8.97
N VAL A 414 3.83 23.91 9.89
CA VAL A 414 3.93 22.47 9.60
C VAL A 414 2.64 21.80 10.07
N ALA A 415 2.00 21.06 9.17
CA ALA A 415 1.00 20.07 9.54
C ALA A 415 1.73 18.77 9.93
N ASP A 416 1.74 18.47 11.22
CA ASP A 416 2.47 17.36 11.84
C ASP A 416 1.48 16.24 12.19
N CYS A 417 1.24 15.36 11.22
CA CYS A 417 -0.04 14.66 11.10
C CYS A 417 -0.22 13.53 12.11
N GLU A 418 0.81 12.73 12.39
CA GLU A 418 0.70 11.63 13.38
C GLU A 418 0.44 12.16 14.79
N GLY A 419 0.85 13.40 15.04
CA GLY A 419 0.56 14.13 16.27
C GLY A 419 -0.71 14.97 16.25
N SER A 420 -1.43 15.02 15.13
CA SER A 420 -2.61 15.87 14.93
C SER A 420 -2.38 17.33 15.35
N SER A 421 -1.22 17.88 14.98
CA SER A 421 -0.77 19.19 15.46
C SER A 421 -0.34 20.13 14.34
N ILE A 422 -0.49 21.44 14.57
CA ILE A 422 0.06 22.49 13.72
C ILE A 422 1.22 23.16 14.48
N ARG A 423 2.39 23.13 13.87
CA ARG A 423 3.66 23.57 14.48
C ARG A 423 4.18 24.80 13.74
N ARG A 424 4.96 25.64 14.41
CA ARG A 424 5.76 26.70 13.75
C ARG A 424 7.25 26.51 13.99
N VAL A 425 8.01 26.52 12.90
CA VAL A 425 9.47 26.40 12.89
C VAL A 425 10.06 27.75 12.49
N PRO A 426 10.88 28.38 13.33
CA PRO A 426 11.41 29.70 13.03
C PRO A 426 12.45 29.66 11.91
N MET A 427 12.41 30.65 11.02
CA MET A 427 13.47 30.88 10.03
C MET A 427 14.75 31.39 10.70
N ASN A 428 14.61 32.16 11.79
CA ASN A 428 15.72 32.60 12.61
C ASN A 428 16.28 31.43 13.44
N PRO A 429 17.57 31.05 13.25
CA PRO A 429 18.12 29.86 13.87
C PRO A 429 18.21 29.89 15.40
N THR A 430 18.16 31.06 16.04
CA THR A 430 18.22 31.22 17.51
C THR A 430 16.89 30.97 18.21
N ASP A 431 15.80 31.03 17.46
CA ASP A 431 14.46 30.87 17.99
C ASP A 431 14.09 29.37 18.10
N ARG A 432 13.01 29.07 18.80
CA ARG A 432 12.58 27.71 19.12
C ARG A 432 11.34 27.30 18.30
N VAL A 433 11.26 26.01 17.99
CA VAL A 433 10.05 25.39 17.45
C VAL A 433 9.00 25.39 18.55
N THR A 434 7.76 25.77 18.19
CA THR A 434 6.62 25.80 19.11
C THR A 434 5.37 25.22 18.46
N THR A 435 4.46 24.71 19.28
CA THR A 435 3.15 24.21 18.85
C THR A 435 2.13 25.34 18.87
N ILE A 436 1.29 25.39 17.84
CA ILE A 436 0.15 26.32 17.74
C ILE A 436 -1.11 25.62 18.22
N VAL A 437 -1.43 24.46 17.63
CA VAL A 437 -2.55 23.58 18.02
C VAL A 437 -1.98 22.18 18.14
N GLY A 438 -2.35 21.43 19.18
CA GLY A 438 -1.84 20.10 19.46
C GLY A 438 -1.50 19.92 20.94
N THR A 439 -0.68 18.91 21.23
CA THR A 439 -0.61 18.33 22.58
C THR A 439 0.81 18.32 23.16
N ALA A 440 1.66 19.24 22.72
CA ALA A 440 3.08 19.31 23.12
C ALA A 440 3.28 19.49 24.63
N GLU A 441 2.30 20.07 25.31
CA GLU A 441 2.25 20.32 26.74
C GLU A 441 1.94 19.07 27.58
N LEU A 442 1.34 18.03 26.98
CA LEU A 442 1.02 16.81 27.73
C LEU A 442 2.29 16.08 28.15
N PRO A 443 2.32 15.47 29.35
CA PRO A 443 3.52 14.78 29.85
C PRO A 443 3.81 13.45 29.12
N ALA A 444 2.78 12.81 28.54
CA ALA A 444 2.84 11.55 27.81
C ALA A 444 1.65 11.42 26.85
N ASN A 445 1.64 10.38 26.01
CA ASN A 445 0.55 10.04 25.06
C ASN A 445 0.22 11.14 24.04
N ARG A 446 1.19 12.01 23.73
CA ARG A 446 1.02 13.15 22.82
C ARG A 446 0.51 12.75 21.43
N LEU A 447 0.90 11.58 20.94
CA LEU A 447 0.49 11.04 19.64
C LEU A 447 -0.93 10.43 19.60
N PHE A 448 -1.64 10.38 20.73
CA PHE A 448 -2.92 9.67 20.88
C PHE A 448 -4.05 10.56 21.39
N GLU A 449 -3.80 11.87 21.51
CA GLU A 449 -4.80 12.84 21.91
C GLU A 449 -5.17 13.68 20.68
N PHE A 450 -6.25 13.27 20.02
CA PHE A 450 -6.78 13.83 18.78
C PHE A 450 -8.31 13.93 18.87
N GLY A 451 -8.95 14.63 17.95
CA GLY A 451 -10.39 14.82 17.95
C GLY A 451 -10.85 15.87 16.97
N ASP A 452 -12.10 16.32 17.12
CA ASP A 452 -12.71 17.33 16.25
C ASP A 452 -13.39 18.41 17.10
N GLU A 453 -12.57 19.33 17.60
CA GLU A 453 -13.05 20.42 18.45
C GLU A 453 -12.52 21.76 17.91
N ASP A 454 -13.43 22.72 17.78
CA ASP A 454 -13.12 24.12 17.52
C ASP A 454 -12.99 24.87 18.85
N GLY A 455 -12.28 25.98 18.90
CA GLY A 455 -12.07 26.73 20.14
C GLY A 455 -10.77 27.50 20.18
N SER A 456 -10.25 27.78 21.38
CA SER A 456 -8.90 28.33 21.53
C SER A 456 -7.84 27.33 21.09
N PHE A 457 -6.59 27.78 20.96
CA PHE A 457 -5.45 26.91 20.63
C PHE A 457 -5.28 25.71 21.58
N GLU A 458 -5.58 25.89 22.87
CA GLU A 458 -5.47 24.86 23.90
C GLU A 458 -6.64 23.86 23.89
N GLN A 459 -7.79 24.29 23.36
CA GLN A 459 -9.02 23.48 23.31
C GLN A 459 -9.13 22.71 22.00
N ALA A 460 -8.73 23.34 20.89
CA ALA A 460 -8.96 22.81 19.57
C ALA A 460 -8.29 21.45 19.37
N LYS A 461 -9.00 20.56 18.70
CA LYS A 461 -8.54 19.22 18.33
C LYS A 461 -8.63 19.05 16.83
N LEU A 462 -7.61 18.38 16.30
CA LEU A 462 -7.48 17.95 14.91
C LEU A 462 -7.32 16.43 14.89
N GLN A 463 -7.45 15.83 13.70
CA GLN A 463 -7.22 14.41 13.48
C GLN A 463 -6.43 14.22 12.16
N HIS A 464 -5.16 13.85 12.31
CA HIS A 464 -4.27 13.52 11.20
C HIS A 464 -4.23 14.58 10.07
N ALA A 465 -4.13 15.85 10.44
CA ALA A 465 -4.11 16.96 9.49
C ALA A 465 -2.89 16.90 8.55
N LEU A 466 -3.12 16.81 7.23
CA LEU A 466 -2.06 16.66 6.23
C LEU A 466 -1.71 17.96 5.51
N GLY A 467 -2.60 18.95 5.48
CA GLY A 467 -2.43 20.18 4.73
C GLY A 467 -2.44 21.43 5.61
N VAL A 468 -1.55 22.37 5.31
CA VAL A 468 -1.57 23.73 5.88
C VAL A 468 -1.24 24.74 4.78
N THR A 469 -1.98 25.84 4.71
CA THR A 469 -1.65 26.99 3.85
C THR A 469 -1.85 28.29 4.62
N TYR A 470 -0.87 29.20 4.53
CA TYR A 470 -0.89 30.51 5.16
C TYR A 470 -1.38 31.57 4.16
N HIS A 471 -2.29 32.43 4.62
CA HIS A 471 -2.69 33.64 3.90
C HIS A 471 -3.24 34.68 4.88
N GLU A 472 -2.73 35.92 4.82
CA GLU A 472 -3.20 37.09 5.60
C GLU A 472 -3.47 36.79 7.09
N SER A 473 -2.42 36.48 7.86
CA SER A 473 -2.49 36.16 9.31
C SER A 473 -3.29 34.90 9.67
N LYS A 474 -3.82 34.15 8.70
CA LYS A 474 -4.57 32.91 8.93
C LYS A 474 -3.81 31.70 8.38
N LEU A 475 -4.00 30.58 9.05
CA LEU A 475 -3.71 29.27 8.48
C LEU A 475 -5.02 28.59 8.11
N TYR A 476 -5.04 27.91 6.97
CA TYR A 476 -6.11 27.00 6.60
C TYR A 476 -5.55 25.59 6.63
N ILE A 477 -6.29 24.69 7.27
CA ILE A 477 -5.86 23.34 7.60
C ILE A 477 -6.79 22.37 6.90
N ALA A 478 -6.22 21.41 6.17
CA ALA A 478 -6.95 20.21 5.80
C ALA A 478 -6.86 19.23 6.98
N ASP A 479 -7.92 19.21 7.78
CA ASP A 479 -8.08 18.36 8.95
C ASP A 479 -8.60 16.99 8.50
N THR A 480 -7.67 16.24 7.89
CA THR A 480 -7.92 15.12 6.98
C THR A 480 -8.93 14.11 7.53
N TYR A 481 -8.69 13.59 8.74
CA TYR A 481 -9.51 12.49 9.27
C TYR A 481 -10.80 12.97 9.94
N ASN A 482 -10.98 14.29 10.07
CA ASN A 482 -12.26 14.88 10.42
C ASN A 482 -13.08 15.29 9.18
N ASP A 483 -12.58 15.02 7.96
CA ASP A 483 -13.19 15.41 6.67
C ASP A 483 -13.53 16.91 6.61
N LYS A 484 -12.66 17.75 7.16
CA LYS A 484 -12.91 19.17 7.38
C LYS A 484 -11.78 20.05 6.88
N ILE A 485 -12.16 21.26 6.48
CA ILE A 485 -11.25 22.39 6.34
C ILE A 485 -11.50 23.34 7.51
N LYS A 486 -10.44 23.57 8.29
CA LYS A 486 -10.46 24.49 9.44
C LYS A 486 -9.60 25.71 9.15
N THR A 487 -9.90 26.82 9.83
CA THR A 487 -9.03 28.00 9.85
C THR A 487 -8.50 28.21 11.26
N ILE A 488 -7.22 28.58 11.35
CA ILE A 488 -6.54 29.02 12.57
C ILE A 488 -6.27 30.51 12.40
N ASP A 489 -6.89 31.31 13.26
CA ASP A 489 -6.62 32.74 13.37
C ASP A 489 -5.47 32.96 14.36
N LEU A 490 -4.32 33.40 13.85
CA LEU A 490 -3.10 33.58 14.64
C LEU A 490 -3.18 34.78 15.60
N GLU A 491 -4.04 35.75 15.31
CA GLU A 491 -4.20 36.96 16.11
C GLU A 491 -5.18 36.70 17.27
N ASN A 492 -6.32 36.08 16.96
CA ASN A 492 -7.36 35.75 17.93
C ASN A 492 -7.13 34.43 18.67
N GLN A 493 -6.09 33.68 18.29
CA GLN A 493 -5.73 32.38 18.88
C GLN A 493 -6.89 31.40 18.92
N SER A 494 -7.59 31.28 17.78
CA SER A 494 -8.79 30.44 17.67
C SER A 494 -8.76 29.56 16.43
N VAL A 495 -9.45 28.43 16.53
CA VAL A 495 -9.65 27.46 15.46
C VAL A 495 -11.14 27.34 15.19
N THR A 496 -11.54 27.41 13.92
CA THR A 496 -12.94 27.24 13.50
C THR A 496 -13.04 26.41 12.23
N THR A 497 -14.07 25.57 12.15
CA THR A 497 -14.42 24.82 10.94
C THR A 497 -15.05 25.77 9.93
N ILE A 498 -14.51 25.80 8.71
CA ILE A 498 -15.03 26.65 7.62
C ILE A 498 -15.74 25.85 6.53
N ALA A 499 -15.44 24.55 6.42
CA ALA A 499 -16.14 23.61 5.56
C ALA A 499 -15.91 22.17 6.05
N GLY A 500 -16.79 21.24 5.66
CA GLY A 500 -16.74 19.84 6.09
C GLY A 500 -17.65 19.55 7.28
N GLY A 501 -18.32 18.41 7.22
CA GLY A 501 -19.45 17.97 8.05
C GLY A 501 -19.92 16.62 7.53
N GLN A 502 -21.20 16.27 7.68
CA GLN A 502 -21.72 15.03 7.09
C GLN A 502 -21.77 15.14 5.55
N GLY A 503 -20.72 14.62 4.88
CA GLY A 503 -20.67 14.31 3.45
C GLY A 503 -19.97 15.29 2.49
N ALA A 504 -19.18 16.28 2.96
CA ALA A 504 -18.63 17.33 2.09
C ALA A 504 -17.12 17.25 1.74
N PHE A 505 -16.34 16.37 2.37
CA PHE A 505 -14.99 15.97 1.93
C PHE A 505 -14.77 14.50 2.32
N ASN A 506 -13.71 13.86 1.82
CA ASN A 506 -13.29 12.53 2.24
C ASN A 506 -11.75 12.44 2.22
N GLU A 507 -11.17 12.52 3.42
CA GLU A 507 -9.72 12.60 3.65
C GLU A 507 -9.01 13.65 2.76
N PRO A 508 -9.38 14.94 2.82
CA PRO A 508 -8.71 15.97 2.05
C PRO A 508 -7.25 16.11 2.50
N ALA A 509 -6.29 15.86 1.60
CA ALA A 509 -4.89 15.73 1.99
C ALA A 509 -4.06 16.99 1.75
N GLY A 510 -4.53 17.93 0.91
CA GLY A 510 -3.78 19.14 0.58
C GLY A 510 -4.68 20.32 0.24
N LEU A 511 -4.16 21.52 0.46
CA LEU A 511 -4.85 22.75 0.09
C LEU A 511 -3.88 23.89 -0.26
N SER A 512 -4.35 24.80 -1.10
CA SER A 512 -3.59 25.96 -1.56
C SER A 512 -4.51 27.16 -1.82
N TYR A 513 -4.07 28.36 -1.44
CA TYR A 513 -4.81 29.59 -1.67
C TYR A 513 -4.46 30.24 -3.01
N ALA A 514 -5.47 30.72 -3.75
CA ALA A 514 -5.30 31.69 -4.85
C ALA A 514 -6.61 32.43 -5.15
N ALA A 515 -6.52 33.74 -5.43
CA ALA A 515 -7.63 34.57 -5.91
C ALA A 515 -8.91 34.47 -5.06
N GLY A 516 -8.79 34.53 -3.72
CA GLY A 516 -9.92 34.45 -2.79
C GLY A 516 -10.48 33.04 -2.58
N LYS A 517 -9.82 32.01 -3.11
CA LYS A 517 -10.27 30.62 -3.01
C LYS A 517 -9.23 29.72 -2.35
N LEU A 518 -9.70 28.70 -1.63
CA LEU A 518 -8.87 27.56 -1.22
C LEU A 518 -9.14 26.39 -2.15
N TYR A 519 -8.16 25.99 -2.95
CA TYR A 519 -8.21 24.74 -3.71
C TYR A 519 -7.85 23.60 -2.77
N VAL A 520 -8.63 22.53 -2.80
CA VAL A 520 -8.52 21.38 -1.90
C VAL A 520 -8.39 20.11 -2.73
N ALA A 521 -7.34 19.33 -2.47
CA ALA A 521 -7.20 17.98 -2.98
C ALA A 521 -8.01 17.03 -2.10
N ASP A 522 -9.18 16.63 -2.60
CA ASP A 522 -10.15 15.82 -1.87
C ASP A 522 -9.97 14.34 -2.23
N THR A 523 -9.01 13.73 -1.56
CA THR A 523 -8.29 12.52 -1.99
C THR A 523 -9.23 11.36 -2.32
N ASN A 524 -10.08 10.96 -1.38
CA ASN A 524 -10.94 9.78 -1.54
C ASN A 524 -12.19 10.05 -2.37
N ASN A 525 -12.47 11.31 -2.70
CA ASN A 525 -13.47 11.63 -3.72
C ASN A 525 -12.84 11.76 -5.11
N HIS A 526 -11.53 11.50 -5.25
CA HIS A 526 -10.78 11.53 -6.50
C HIS A 526 -10.94 12.84 -7.29
N GLN A 527 -11.02 13.98 -6.59
CA GLN A 527 -11.31 15.28 -7.21
C GLN A 527 -10.62 16.44 -6.53
N ILE A 528 -10.61 17.59 -7.23
CA ILE A 528 -10.26 18.88 -6.65
C ILE A 528 -11.55 19.64 -6.38
N ARG A 529 -11.61 20.33 -5.24
CA ARG A 529 -12.68 21.30 -4.94
C ARG A 529 -12.07 22.66 -4.67
N TRP A 530 -12.88 23.71 -4.70
CA TRP A 530 -12.49 24.96 -4.05
C TRP A 530 -13.52 25.44 -3.05
N ILE A 531 -13.06 26.21 -2.08
CA ILE A 531 -13.85 26.98 -1.12
C ILE A 531 -13.70 28.45 -1.48
N ASP A 532 -14.81 29.13 -1.78
CA ASP A 532 -14.82 30.57 -2.03
C ASP A 532 -14.91 31.34 -0.71
N LEU A 533 -13.79 31.92 -0.27
CA LEU A 533 -13.68 32.65 0.99
C LEU A 533 -14.45 33.97 0.99
N ASN A 534 -14.79 34.49 -0.19
CA ASN A 534 -15.57 35.72 -0.34
C ASN A 534 -17.08 35.45 -0.42
N ASN A 535 -17.47 34.18 -0.56
CA ASN A 535 -18.87 33.76 -0.72
C ASN A 535 -19.26 32.73 0.34
N ASN A 536 -19.20 33.13 1.62
CA ASN A 536 -19.64 32.32 2.75
C ASN A 536 -19.06 30.88 2.75
N ASN A 537 -17.80 30.74 2.34
CA ASN A 537 -17.10 29.46 2.22
C ASN A 537 -17.83 28.42 1.35
N ALA A 538 -18.51 28.86 0.28
CA ALA A 538 -19.18 27.95 -0.64
C ALA A 538 -18.18 26.96 -1.27
N VAL A 539 -18.49 25.67 -1.17
CA VAL A 539 -17.70 24.58 -1.74
C VAL A 539 -18.17 24.30 -3.17
N THR A 540 -17.26 24.14 -4.11
CA THR A 540 -17.57 23.76 -5.51
C THR A 540 -16.58 22.72 -6.01
N ASP A 541 -17.09 21.71 -6.69
CA ASP A 541 -16.25 20.72 -7.36
C ASP A 541 -15.62 21.33 -8.61
N LEU A 542 -14.31 21.15 -8.77
CA LEU A 542 -13.58 21.64 -9.93
C LEU A 542 -13.52 20.56 -11.00
N SER A 543 -14.26 20.77 -12.09
CA SER A 543 -14.24 19.86 -13.23
C SER A 543 -12.90 19.95 -13.97
N ILE A 544 -12.26 18.80 -14.16
CA ILE A 544 -10.98 18.66 -14.86
C ILE A 544 -11.13 17.53 -15.88
N GLU A 545 -11.12 17.89 -17.16
CA GLU A 545 -11.32 16.96 -18.27
C GLU A 545 -9.98 16.34 -18.71
N VAL A 546 -9.48 15.37 -17.95
CA VAL A 546 -8.23 14.64 -18.25
C VAL A 546 -8.49 13.14 -18.40
N GLU A 547 -7.89 12.52 -19.41
CA GLU A 547 -8.03 11.07 -19.61
C GLU A 547 -7.25 10.29 -18.53
N PRO A 548 -7.82 9.21 -17.98
CA PRO A 548 -7.08 8.28 -17.13
C PRO A 548 -5.93 7.63 -17.91
N PRO A 549 -4.78 7.33 -17.26
CA PRO A 549 -3.75 6.49 -17.85
C PRO A 549 -4.31 5.11 -18.26
N ALA A 550 -3.68 4.48 -19.25
CA ALA A 550 -4.02 3.12 -19.63
C ALA A 550 -3.79 2.17 -18.44
N GLN A 551 -4.83 1.41 -18.06
CA GLN A 551 -4.70 0.40 -17.00
C GLN A 551 -3.76 -0.72 -17.46
N MET A 552 -2.86 -1.14 -16.57
CA MET A 552 -2.07 -2.35 -16.80
C MET A 552 -3.01 -3.55 -16.83
N VAL A 553 -3.00 -4.28 -17.95
CA VAL A 553 -3.73 -5.55 -18.05
C VAL A 553 -2.95 -6.59 -17.26
N ALA A 554 -3.60 -7.23 -16.28
CA ALA A 554 -2.99 -8.32 -15.53
C ALA A 554 -2.44 -9.39 -16.49
N PRO A 555 -1.22 -9.90 -16.26
CA PRO A 555 -0.63 -10.90 -17.13
C PRO A 555 -1.52 -12.16 -17.21
N ALA A 556 -1.62 -12.74 -18.40
CA ALA A 556 -2.42 -13.95 -18.61
C ALA A 556 -1.85 -15.11 -17.77
N ILE A 557 -2.74 -15.86 -17.11
CA ILE A 557 -2.34 -17.04 -16.34
C ILE A 557 -1.96 -18.16 -17.32
N PRO A 558 -0.73 -18.71 -17.27
CA PRO A 558 -0.35 -19.82 -18.14
C PRO A 558 -1.13 -21.10 -17.78
N PHE A 559 -1.53 -21.87 -18.79
CA PHE A 559 -2.27 -23.12 -18.64
C PHE A 559 -1.34 -24.32 -18.45
N ASN A 560 -1.30 -24.85 -17.22
CA ASN A 560 -0.53 -26.01 -16.77
C ASN A 560 -1.40 -27.07 -16.05
N GLY A 561 -2.72 -27.03 -16.21
CA GLY A 561 -3.66 -27.94 -15.52
C GLY A 561 -3.62 -29.40 -16.01
N PRO A 562 -4.18 -30.34 -15.23
CA PRO A 562 -4.37 -31.74 -15.60
C PRO A 562 -5.14 -31.90 -16.91
N ARG A 563 -4.78 -32.95 -17.67
CA ARG A 563 -5.35 -33.28 -18.98
C ARG A 563 -6.30 -34.46 -18.90
N PHE A 564 -7.48 -34.32 -19.51
CA PHE A 564 -8.52 -35.35 -19.58
C PHE A 564 -8.90 -35.61 -21.04
N ALA A 565 -8.90 -36.88 -21.44
CA ALA A 565 -9.34 -37.27 -22.77
C ALA A 565 -10.85 -37.53 -22.78
N PHE A 566 -11.59 -36.97 -23.74
CA PHE A 566 -13.04 -37.23 -23.88
C PHE A 566 -13.42 -38.06 -25.12
N GLY A 567 -12.43 -38.51 -25.90
CA GLY A 567 -12.63 -39.33 -27.09
C GLY A 567 -13.25 -38.57 -28.27
N GLU A 568 -13.96 -39.30 -29.13
CA GLU A 568 -14.76 -38.73 -30.22
C GLU A 568 -16.19 -38.46 -29.75
N ARG A 569 -16.73 -37.27 -30.06
CA ARG A 569 -18.12 -36.91 -29.72
C ARG A 569 -18.81 -36.19 -30.87
N ASP A 570 -20.07 -36.52 -31.09
CA ASP A 570 -20.90 -35.84 -32.10
C ASP A 570 -21.35 -34.46 -31.61
N ILE A 571 -21.23 -33.45 -32.48
CA ILE A 571 -21.73 -32.10 -32.24
C ILE A 571 -22.67 -31.68 -33.39
N ARG A 572 -23.83 -31.14 -33.05
CA ARG A 572 -24.80 -30.63 -34.03
C ARG A 572 -24.46 -29.19 -34.40
N ALA A 573 -24.57 -28.87 -35.68
CA ALA A 573 -24.50 -27.46 -36.12
C ALA A 573 -25.65 -26.64 -35.49
N GLY A 574 -25.35 -25.41 -35.07
CA GLY A 574 -26.29 -24.52 -34.38
C GLY A 574 -25.90 -24.20 -32.95
N LYS A 575 -26.89 -23.95 -32.08
CA LYS A 575 -26.66 -23.58 -30.68
C LYS A 575 -26.34 -24.81 -29.84
N VAL A 576 -25.20 -24.79 -29.17
CA VAL A 576 -24.73 -25.86 -28.28
C VAL A 576 -24.34 -25.25 -26.94
N MET A 577 -24.63 -25.96 -25.84
CA MET A 577 -24.12 -25.62 -24.52
C MET A 577 -22.95 -26.53 -24.19
N LEU A 578 -21.79 -25.97 -23.89
CA LEU A 578 -20.66 -26.71 -23.34
C LEU A 578 -20.73 -26.62 -21.82
N ARG A 579 -20.89 -27.77 -21.15
CA ARG A 579 -20.89 -27.89 -19.69
C ARG A 579 -19.59 -28.55 -19.25
N LEU A 580 -18.84 -27.89 -18.38
CA LEU A 580 -17.59 -28.38 -17.81
C LEU A 580 -17.80 -28.71 -16.33
N ASP A 581 -17.72 -29.98 -15.96
CA ASP A 581 -17.82 -30.42 -14.58
C ASP A 581 -16.41 -30.52 -13.98
N LEU A 582 -16.17 -29.77 -12.91
CA LEU A 582 -14.83 -29.52 -12.37
C LEU A 582 -14.50 -30.45 -11.19
N PRO A 583 -13.21 -30.81 -11.01
CA PRO A 583 -12.77 -31.72 -9.96
C PRO A 583 -12.66 -31.00 -8.60
N LEU A 584 -13.80 -30.64 -8.01
CA LEU A 584 -13.87 -30.00 -6.69
C LEU A 584 -14.15 -31.02 -5.58
N ALA A 585 -13.51 -30.85 -4.43
CA ALA A 585 -13.81 -31.64 -3.24
C ALA A 585 -15.23 -31.33 -2.70
N GLU A 586 -15.75 -32.20 -1.83
CA GLU A 586 -17.11 -32.07 -1.28
C GLU A 586 -17.32 -30.74 -0.54
N ASN A 587 -16.27 -30.20 0.07
CA ASN A 587 -16.25 -28.93 0.80
C ASN A 587 -15.75 -27.74 -0.05
N GLU A 588 -15.65 -27.87 -1.36
CA GLU A 588 -15.20 -26.80 -2.27
C GLU A 588 -16.32 -26.39 -3.22
N ARG A 589 -16.43 -25.08 -3.49
CA ARG A 589 -17.41 -24.55 -4.44
C ARG A 589 -16.75 -23.53 -5.36
N LEU A 590 -17.31 -23.39 -6.55
CA LEU A 590 -16.89 -22.37 -7.49
C LEU A 590 -17.16 -20.96 -6.95
N HIS A 591 -16.18 -20.09 -7.13
CA HIS A 591 -16.34 -18.66 -6.87
C HIS A 591 -17.29 -18.08 -7.92
N HIS A 592 -18.30 -17.35 -7.46
CA HIS A 592 -19.42 -16.90 -8.31
C HIS A 592 -19.20 -15.52 -8.96
N GLN A 593 -18.36 -14.65 -8.36
CA GLN A 593 -18.06 -13.32 -8.91
C GLN A 593 -16.81 -13.27 -9.80
N LEU A 594 -15.83 -14.16 -9.60
CA LEU A 594 -14.64 -14.22 -10.43
C LEU A 594 -14.94 -14.92 -11.76
N THR A 595 -14.62 -14.24 -12.86
CA THR A 595 -14.90 -14.75 -14.20
C THR A 595 -13.91 -15.85 -14.59
N PRO A 596 -14.35 -17.10 -14.83
CA PRO A 596 -13.49 -18.17 -15.30
C PRO A 596 -13.02 -17.89 -16.74
N GLN A 597 -11.83 -18.38 -17.10
CA GLN A 597 -11.30 -18.26 -18.46
C GLN A 597 -11.44 -19.59 -19.17
N ILE A 598 -12.19 -19.62 -20.29
CA ILE A 598 -12.33 -20.81 -21.12
C ILE A 598 -11.77 -20.52 -22.52
N THR A 599 -10.82 -21.34 -22.96
CA THR A 599 -10.27 -21.29 -24.31
C THR A 599 -10.62 -22.58 -25.02
N ILE A 600 -11.23 -22.47 -26.19
CA ILE A 600 -11.54 -23.61 -27.07
C ILE A 600 -10.74 -23.43 -28.35
N THR A 601 -9.86 -24.37 -28.65
CA THR A 601 -8.98 -24.30 -29.83
C THR A 601 -9.29 -25.45 -30.78
N PRO A 602 -10.08 -25.23 -31.84
CA PRO A 602 -10.20 -26.17 -32.96
C PRO A 602 -8.96 -26.13 -33.86
N ARG A 603 -8.80 -27.16 -34.70
CA ARG A 603 -7.78 -27.14 -35.76
C ARG A 603 -8.18 -26.11 -36.82
N PRO A 604 -7.26 -25.27 -37.32
CA PRO A 604 -7.56 -24.32 -38.40
C PRO A 604 -8.19 -25.03 -39.62
N GLY A 605 -9.26 -24.44 -40.19
CA GLY A 605 -9.95 -24.96 -41.37
C GLY A 605 -10.97 -26.08 -41.14
N THR A 606 -11.40 -26.32 -39.89
CA THR A 606 -12.36 -27.37 -39.51
C THR A 606 -13.65 -26.79 -38.91
N ILE A 607 -14.29 -27.46 -37.93
CA ILE A 607 -15.47 -26.93 -37.21
C ILE A 607 -15.09 -25.60 -36.57
N GLN A 608 -15.97 -24.61 -36.68
CA GLN A 608 -15.87 -23.34 -35.96
C GLN A 608 -16.75 -23.37 -34.71
N LEU A 609 -16.20 -22.89 -33.60
CA LEU A 609 -16.85 -22.83 -32.30
C LEU A 609 -16.74 -21.39 -31.80
N GLU A 610 -17.85 -20.66 -31.83
CA GLU A 610 -17.89 -19.25 -31.44
C GLU A 610 -18.71 -19.07 -30.16
N PRO A 611 -18.23 -18.32 -29.15
CA PRO A 611 -19.02 -17.98 -27.97
C PRO A 611 -20.32 -17.27 -28.35
N ALA A 612 -21.44 -17.78 -27.84
CA ALA A 612 -22.78 -17.21 -28.06
C ALA A 612 -23.30 -16.42 -26.84
N GLY A 613 -22.47 -16.28 -25.80
CA GLY A 613 -22.80 -15.61 -24.54
C GLY A 613 -21.69 -15.78 -23.49
N PRO A 614 -21.86 -15.20 -22.29
CA PRO A 614 -20.89 -15.33 -21.20
C PRO A 614 -20.87 -16.75 -20.62
N VAL A 615 -19.76 -17.11 -19.97
CA VAL A 615 -19.68 -18.31 -19.14
C VAL A 615 -20.55 -18.12 -17.91
N VAL A 616 -21.40 -19.09 -17.60
CA VAL A 616 -22.27 -19.11 -16.42
C VAL A 616 -21.79 -20.17 -15.44
N VAL A 617 -21.65 -19.79 -14.18
CA VAL A 617 -21.36 -20.74 -13.08
C VAL A 617 -22.68 -21.33 -12.60
N ARG A 618 -22.84 -22.66 -12.69
CA ARG A 618 -23.99 -23.39 -12.10
C ARG A 618 -23.50 -24.49 -11.18
N GLY A 619 -23.62 -24.28 -9.87
CA GLY A 619 -23.09 -25.23 -8.89
C GLY A 619 -21.57 -25.36 -9.05
N ASN A 620 -21.09 -26.57 -9.33
CA ASN A 620 -19.67 -26.87 -9.57
C ASN A 620 -19.33 -27.01 -11.06
N SER A 621 -20.21 -26.52 -11.94
CA SER A 621 -20.07 -26.62 -13.39
C SER A 621 -19.93 -25.24 -14.03
N LEU A 622 -19.17 -25.17 -15.12
CA LEU A 622 -19.13 -24.00 -16.02
C LEU A 622 -19.95 -24.28 -17.27
N GLU A 623 -20.90 -23.41 -17.59
CA GLU A 623 -21.73 -23.49 -18.79
C GLU A 623 -21.35 -22.39 -19.77
N LEU A 624 -20.90 -22.76 -20.97
CA LEU A 624 -20.52 -21.85 -22.05
C LEU A 624 -21.42 -22.10 -23.26
N PRO A 625 -22.34 -21.16 -23.59
CA PRO A 625 -23.11 -21.24 -24.83
C PRO A 625 -22.22 -20.97 -26.04
N LEU A 626 -22.33 -21.81 -27.06
CA LEU A 626 -21.57 -21.79 -28.30
C LEU A 626 -22.48 -21.83 -29.52
N THR A 627 -22.01 -21.25 -30.62
CA THR A 627 -22.53 -21.48 -31.97
C THR A 627 -21.53 -22.34 -32.74
N VAL A 628 -22.02 -23.43 -33.33
CA VAL A 628 -21.22 -24.41 -34.06
C VAL A 628 -21.54 -24.32 -35.55
N THR A 629 -20.51 -24.14 -36.38
CA THR A 629 -20.64 -24.12 -37.84
C THR A 629 -19.56 -24.97 -38.52
N GLY A 630 -19.84 -25.40 -39.76
CA GLY A 630 -18.90 -26.17 -40.58
C GLY A 630 -19.18 -27.69 -40.60
N PRO A 631 -18.98 -28.37 -41.76
CA PRO A 631 -19.40 -29.76 -41.96
C PRO A 631 -18.34 -30.83 -41.60
N ASN A 632 -17.26 -30.47 -40.91
CA ASN A 632 -16.08 -31.33 -40.76
C ASN A 632 -15.91 -31.85 -39.33
N SER A 633 -14.94 -32.75 -39.08
CA SER A 633 -14.51 -33.11 -37.72
C SER A 633 -13.26 -32.33 -37.32
N SER A 634 -13.09 -32.00 -36.05
CA SER A 634 -11.89 -31.34 -35.53
C SER A 634 -11.40 -31.97 -34.23
N PRO A 635 -10.10 -32.21 -34.05
CA PRO A 635 -9.50 -32.25 -32.73
C PRO A 635 -9.75 -30.92 -32.02
N ILE A 636 -10.15 -30.96 -30.76
CA ILE A 636 -10.41 -29.78 -29.93
C ILE A 636 -9.60 -29.90 -28.65
N VAL A 637 -9.02 -28.79 -28.23
CA VAL A 637 -8.50 -28.59 -26.88
C VAL A 637 -9.39 -27.57 -26.19
N VAL A 638 -10.02 -27.96 -25.08
CA VAL A 638 -10.78 -27.07 -24.20
C VAL A 638 -9.95 -26.85 -22.94
N LYS A 639 -9.61 -25.61 -22.63
CA LYS A 639 -8.87 -25.26 -21.41
C LYS A 639 -9.75 -24.38 -20.54
N ALA A 640 -9.82 -24.67 -19.26
CA ALA A 640 -10.52 -23.82 -18.29
C ALA A 640 -9.62 -23.45 -17.11
N ILE A 641 -9.62 -22.16 -16.77
CA ILE A 641 -9.14 -21.63 -15.48
C ILE A 641 -10.38 -21.23 -14.70
N TYR A 642 -10.49 -21.76 -13.49
CA TYR A 642 -11.61 -21.52 -12.61
C TYR A 642 -11.12 -21.20 -11.20
N PHE A 643 -11.99 -20.60 -10.41
CA PHE A 643 -11.69 -20.19 -9.05
C PHE A 643 -12.63 -20.91 -8.12
N TYR A 644 -12.10 -21.44 -7.03
CA TYR A 644 -12.90 -22.17 -6.06
C TYR A 644 -12.40 -21.88 -4.67
N CYS A 645 -13.31 -21.95 -3.71
CA CYS A 645 -13.02 -21.63 -2.33
C CYS A 645 -13.51 -22.79 -1.47
N ARG A 646 -12.88 -22.96 -0.31
CA ARG A 646 -13.37 -23.91 0.70
C ARG A 646 -14.63 -23.34 1.32
N HIS A 647 -15.65 -24.15 1.56
CA HIS A 647 -16.86 -23.80 2.29
C HIS A 647 -16.97 -24.72 3.50
N ALA A 648 -16.65 -24.21 4.68
CA ALA A 648 -16.85 -24.94 5.92
C ALA A 648 -18.24 -24.67 6.51
N ASN A 649 -18.96 -25.73 6.91
CA ASN A 649 -20.22 -25.64 7.67
C ASN A 649 -21.32 -24.77 7.04
N GLY A 650 -21.43 -24.77 5.71
CA GLY A 650 -22.48 -24.03 4.98
C GLY A 650 -22.31 -22.51 4.97
N LYS A 651 -21.16 -21.98 5.39
CA LYS A 651 -20.80 -20.56 5.22
C LYS A 651 -19.99 -20.39 3.93
N ASN A 652 -20.28 -19.31 3.20
CA ASN A 652 -19.45 -18.86 2.08
C ASN A 652 -18.23 -18.11 2.62
N GLY A 653 -17.05 -18.33 2.03
CA GLY A 653 -15.79 -17.70 2.42
C GLY A 653 -14.69 -18.71 2.75
N GLY A 654 -13.44 -18.26 2.69
CA GLY A 654 -12.25 -19.09 2.85
C GLY A 654 -11.15 -18.72 1.85
N LEU A 655 -10.00 -19.37 1.93
CA LEU A 655 -8.88 -19.12 1.02
C LEU A 655 -9.22 -19.67 -0.39
N CYS A 656 -9.44 -18.78 -1.34
CA CYS A 656 -9.75 -19.13 -2.71
C CYS A 656 -8.48 -19.54 -3.49
N LYS A 657 -8.62 -20.56 -4.32
CA LYS A 657 -7.56 -21.16 -5.11
C LYS A 657 -7.87 -21.09 -6.60
N ILE A 658 -6.82 -21.23 -7.40
CA ILE A 658 -6.91 -21.30 -8.86
C ILE A 658 -6.90 -22.77 -9.27
N GLY A 659 -7.99 -23.21 -9.89
CA GLY A 659 -8.08 -24.50 -10.56
C GLY A 659 -7.81 -24.34 -12.05
N GLN A 660 -7.16 -25.34 -12.64
CA GLN A 660 -6.95 -25.42 -14.08
C GLN A 660 -7.29 -26.83 -14.56
N VAL A 661 -7.78 -26.93 -15.79
CA VAL A 661 -8.12 -28.21 -16.40
C VAL A 661 -8.08 -28.09 -17.91
N ILE A 662 -7.64 -29.16 -18.57
CA ILE A 662 -7.53 -29.26 -20.01
C ILE A 662 -8.28 -30.52 -20.45
N TRP A 663 -9.22 -30.40 -21.36
CA TRP A 663 -9.85 -31.52 -22.05
C TRP A 663 -9.40 -31.59 -23.50
N GLU A 664 -9.09 -32.80 -23.97
CA GLU A 664 -8.61 -33.06 -25.32
C GLU A 664 -9.41 -34.21 -25.95
N GLY A 665 -9.78 -34.04 -27.22
CA GLY A 665 -10.57 -35.03 -27.94
C GLY A 665 -10.95 -34.53 -29.32
N LYS A 666 -11.95 -35.15 -29.94
CA LYS A 666 -12.37 -34.83 -31.30
C LYS A 666 -13.88 -34.64 -31.36
N LEU A 667 -14.31 -33.55 -31.98
CA LEU A 667 -15.72 -33.30 -32.28
C LEU A 667 -16.03 -33.64 -33.73
N ILE A 668 -17.16 -34.29 -33.97
CA ILE A 668 -17.64 -34.70 -35.29
C ILE A 668 -18.94 -33.97 -35.59
N SER A 669 -18.94 -33.09 -36.59
CA SER A 669 -20.13 -32.32 -36.97
C SER A 669 -21.20 -33.23 -37.60
N THR A 670 -22.44 -33.14 -37.10
CA THR A 670 -23.61 -33.88 -37.59
C THR A 670 -24.75 -32.93 -38.01
N ALA A 671 -25.73 -33.45 -38.77
CA ALA A 671 -26.82 -32.65 -39.34
C ALA A 671 -27.61 -31.85 -38.29
N SER A 672 -28.12 -30.68 -38.70
CA SER A 672 -28.79 -29.69 -37.84
C SER A 672 -30.02 -30.27 -37.10
N GLY A 673 -30.17 -29.93 -35.82
CA GLY A 673 -31.30 -30.33 -34.98
C GLY A 673 -31.44 -29.44 -33.73
N ALA A 674 -32.34 -29.79 -32.80
CA ALA A 674 -32.57 -29.02 -31.57
C ALA A 674 -31.31 -28.88 -30.68
N SER A 675 -31.33 -27.88 -29.78
CA SER A 675 -30.25 -27.54 -28.83
C SER A 675 -29.60 -28.78 -28.20
N GLN A 676 -28.27 -28.82 -28.18
CA GLN A 676 -27.47 -29.91 -27.60
C GLN A 676 -26.65 -29.39 -26.42
N THR A 677 -26.49 -30.20 -25.36
CA THR A 677 -25.50 -29.97 -24.30
C THR A 677 -24.39 -31.00 -24.41
N LEU A 678 -23.14 -30.57 -24.34
CA LEU A 678 -21.94 -31.43 -24.29
C LEU A 678 -21.30 -31.32 -22.90
N GLU A 679 -21.23 -32.43 -22.17
CA GLU A 679 -20.75 -32.47 -20.79
C GLU A 679 -19.33 -33.04 -20.69
N PHE A 680 -18.38 -32.25 -20.23
CA PHE A 680 -16.98 -32.66 -20.05
C PHE A 680 -16.70 -32.85 -18.57
N GLU A 681 -16.54 -34.10 -18.16
CA GLU A 681 -16.22 -34.44 -16.78
C GLU A 681 -14.70 -34.44 -16.57
N ALA A 682 -14.26 -33.84 -15.48
CA ALA A 682 -12.94 -34.02 -14.91
C ALA A 682 -13.09 -34.78 -13.58
N THR A 683 -12.94 -36.10 -13.62
CA THR A 683 -12.95 -36.92 -12.39
C THR A 683 -11.60 -36.78 -11.69
N ALA A 684 -11.60 -36.43 -10.40
CA ALA A 684 -10.38 -36.51 -9.59
C ALA A 684 -9.82 -37.95 -9.66
N PRO A 685 -8.49 -38.16 -9.77
CA PRO A 685 -7.94 -39.50 -9.59
C PRO A 685 -8.40 -40.04 -8.23
N ALA A 686 -8.87 -41.28 -8.19
CA ALA A 686 -9.27 -41.93 -6.95
C ALA A 686 -8.12 -41.77 -5.93
N ALA A 687 -8.44 -41.31 -4.71
CA ALA A 687 -7.47 -41.16 -3.63
C ALA A 687 -6.77 -42.51 -3.40
N GLY A 688 -5.57 -42.65 -3.95
CA GLY A 688 -4.67 -43.72 -3.56
C GLY A 688 -4.30 -43.49 -2.10
N ASN A 689 -4.63 -44.46 -1.25
CA ASN A 689 -4.13 -44.53 0.12
C ASN A 689 -2.59 -44.40 0.15
N PRO A 690 -2.04 -43.83 1.24
CA PRO A 690 -0.78 -43.06 1.27
C PRO A 690 0.46 -43.79 0.75
#